data_AF-A0A8H7L2Y7-F1
#
_entry.id   AF-A0A8H7L2Y7-F1
#
_cell.length_a   1.000
_cell.length_b   1.000
_cell.length_c   1.000
_cell.angle_alpha   90.00
_cell.angle_beta   90.00
_cell.angle_gamma   90.00
#
_symmetry.space_group_name_H-M   'P 1'
#
loop_
_entity.id
_entity.type
_entity.pdbx_description
1 polymer ?
#
loop_
_entity_poly.entity_id
_entity_poly.type
_entity_poly.pdbx_seq_one_letter_code
_entity_poly.pdbx_strand_id
1 'polypeptide(L)'
;MYNGIGLTTPRGSGTNGYVVRNLSTIRHYETPADRASAWDAAPPKHREPDAGILEHERKRGVEVKCLELQLELEDQGLDEEKIEAQVDALRTKLLANLSAMAPPPKTLKASDTHGLALAKQTELSKMARALGTRADYAEGDAFDREKQEENKIKRAAVRQERDERKAEERAKMEEQRKKWEEDKREKDRLRRRAEDRARREREEDRHKERMPPPPAPGRDRERPARDSREGYRGDDRRSRSPRRRSPSPPPRARRRSRTPDSRSPSPPPRTRRRYDSRSPSRSRSPPPRRRATPPRERSPPPTPPRKARERSPPPRRMRSASPRGRSLSPPPRGGKGRASMHVLQSSTAALRKNYESSGNWSLVAPDRARNAAGFASRSDLKSDAKPAPTLPTSPSTAYTRPTHTTQLPSAATGTVIALGEQFLLPVYARPDFVLSHGKGSWVWDTDGRKYLDFSAGIAVNALGHADAGFLEVLNAQAGKILHTSNVYHTEWAGKLAALLVALTRAEGGLGLSADTGAKVFFSNSGTEANEGALKIARKVGKARGGAGKTRIVCFENAFHGRSMGALSVTPNPKYQDPFAPLLPGVDVGRLNALEDIERLVGPDTCAVIVEPVQGEGGIHPAREEWLRALRKRCDETGAVLIFDEIQCGLYRTGTLWAHSSLPADCHPDMVTMAKPLANGYPIGAVLMRDSVASTMTPGTHGTTFGGSPLACALGHHVLSRISEKPFVSQIAETSSYLIGRLSQLSGWFPDLLEDGVRGRGLILGLGFKNVEHPGQVVAMARERGLFVLTAGKDAVRLVPSLNVRKEEVDFCVDVLESCIGKL
;
A
#
# COMPACT_ATOMS: atom_id res chain seq x y z
N MET A 1 -50.36 -5.84 -57.66
CA MET A 1 -50.94 -4.47 -57.73
C MET A 1 -52.37 -4.54 -57.22
N TYR A 2 -52.85 -3.44 -56.64
CA TYR A 2 -54.25 -3.00 -56.56
C TYR A 2 -55.34 -3.81 -55.82
N ASN A 3 -56.18 -3.03 -55.13
CA ASN A 3 -57.60 -3.22 -54.74
C ASN A 3 -58.03 -4.33 -53.75
N GLY A 4 -59.00 -3.95 -52.91
CA GLY A 4 -59.66 -4.84 -51.93
C GLY A 4 -60.51 -4.07 -50.89
N ILE A 5 -61.60 -3.42 -51.32
CA ILE A 5 -62.62 -2.87 -50.39
C ILE A 5 -63.51 -4.04 -49.91
N GLY A 6 -63.82 -4.11 -48.61
CA GLY A 6 -64.76 -5.11 -48.07
C GLY A 6 -64.99 -4.96 -46.57
N LEU A 7 -66.24 -5.09 -46.11
CA LEU A 7 -66.67 -4.83 -44.73
C LEU A 7 -67.05 -6.12 -43.97
N THR A 8 -66.82 -6.08 -42.66
CA THR A 8 -67.57 -6.73 -41.56
C THR A 8 -67.97 -8.21 -41.63
N THR A 9 -67.62 -8.95 -40.57
CA THR A 9 -68.54 -9.90 -39.91
C THR A 9 -68.70 -9.54 -38.42
N PRO A 10 -69.86 -9.79 -37.77
CA PRO A 10 -70.17 -9.16 -36.48
C PRO A 10 -69.97 -10.07 -35.26
N ARG A 11 -68.90 -9.83 -34.47
CA ARG A 11 -68.85 -9.91 -32.98
C ARG A 11 -67.40 -9.76 -32.45
N GLY A 12 -67.16 -8.78 -31.59
CA GLY A 12 -66.05 -8.72 -30.63
C GLY A 12 -64.62 -8.70 -31.20
N SER A 13 -64.06 -7.51 -31.46
CA SER A 13 -62.63 -7.36 -31.79
C SER A 13 -61.72 -7.67 -30.60
N GLY A 14 -60.93 -8.74 -30.70
CA GLY A 14 -60.02 -9.23 -29.64
C GLY A 14 -58.56 -9.35 -30.08
N THR A 15 -58.07 -8.47 -30.97
CA THR A 15 -56.68 -8.50 -31.47
C THR A 15 -55.68 -8.07 -30.40
N ASN A 16 -55.30 -9.04 -29.56
CA ASN A 16 -54.18 -8.94 -28.64
C ASN A 16 -52.86 -8.82 -29.44
N GLY A 17 -52.44 -7.57 -29.68
CA GLY A 17 -51.30 -7.23 -30.54
C GLY A 17 -49.96 -7.60 -29.94
N TYR A 18 -49.62 -8.89 -29.94
CA TYR A 18 -48.29 -9.40 -29.64
C TYR A 18 -47.28 -8.99 -30.73
N VAL A 19 -46.87 -7.72 -30.71
CA VAL A 19 -45.71 -7.23 -31.46
C VAL A 19 -44.46 -7.84 -30.83
N VAL A 20 -44.08 -9.01 -31.32
CA VAL A 20 -42.80 -9.64 -31.01
C VAL A 20 -41.69 -8.73 -31.55
N ARG A 21 -41.17 -7.83 -30.71
CA ARG A 21 -40.01 -7.00 -31.05
C ARG A 21 -38.82 -7.91 -31.26
N ASN A 22 -38.43 -8.05 -32.53
CA ASN A 22 -37.28 -8.82 -32.95
C ASN A 22 -36.00 -8.20 -32.36
N LEU A 23 -35.40 -8.83 -31.35
CA LEU A 23 -34.22 -8.34 -30.62
C LEU A 23 -32.89 -8.59 -31.37
N SER A 24 -32.93 -8.66 -32.69
CA SER A 24 -31.75 -8.51 -33.55
C SER A 24 -31.23 -7.07 -33.44
N THR A 25 -30.34 -6.82 -32.47
CA THR A 25 -29.69 -5.53 -32.29
C THR A 25 -28.74 -5.28 -33.46
N ILE A 26 -29.21 -4.54 -34.45
CA ILE A 26 -28.35 -3.93 -35.48
C ILE A 26 -27.38 -3.01 -34.73
N ARG A 27 -26.11 -3.40 -34.66
CA ARG A 27 -25.07 -2.52 -34.13
C ARG A 27 -24.93 -1.35 -35.09
N HIS A 28 -25.34 -0.15 -34.66
CA HIS A 28 -24.96 1.07 -35.36
C HIS A 28 -23.43 1.14 -35.41
N TYR A 29 -22.88 1.29 -36.61
CA TYR A 29 -21.45 1.49 -36.80
C TYR A 29 -21.16 2.98 -36.62
N GLU A 30 -20.77 3.37 -35.40
CA GLU A 30 -20.38 4.74 -35.09
C GLU A 30 -19.18 5.14 -35.97
N THR A 31 -19.37 6.12 -36.85
CA THR A 31 -18.28 6.71 -37.62
C THR A 31 -17.35 7.52 -36.71
N PRO A 32 -16.17 7.93 -37.19
CA PRO A 32 -15.33 8.90 -36.47
C PRO A 32 -16.03 10.25 -36.25
N ALA A 33 -16.98 10.63 -37.13
CA ALA A 33 -17.76 11.86 -37.00
C ALA A 33 -18.80 11.74 -35.87
N ASP A 34 -19.52 10.62 -35.78
CA ASP A 34 -20.50 10.38 -34.71
C ASP A 34 -19.83 10.39 -33.32
N ARG A 35 -18.60 9.89 -33.22
CA ARG A 35 -17.81 9.91 -31.99
C ARG A 35 -17.15 11.26 -31.67
N ALA A 36 -17.08 12.17 -32.63
CA ALA A 36 -16.73 13.56 -32.38
C ALA A 36 -17.96 14.32 -31.82
N SER A 37 -19.10 14.26 -32.53
CA SER A 37 -20.34 14.94 -32.13
C SER A 37 -21.02 14.34 -30.90
N ALA A 38 -20.68 13.12 -30.48
CA ALA A 38 -21.14 12.53 -29.23
C ALA A 38 -20.80 13.35 -27.97
N TRP A 39 -19.81 14.25 -28.04
CA TRP A 39 -19.48 15.18 -26.95
C TRP A 39 -20.32 16.46 -26.97
N ASP A 40 -20.82 16.86 -28.15
CA ASP A 40 -21.74 17.99 -28.32
C ASP A 40 -23.21 17.58 -28.11
N ALA A 41 -23.49 16.27 -28.11
CA ALA A 41 -24.80 15.71 -27.85
C ALA A 41 -25.24 16.00 -26.39
N ALA A 42 -26.17 16.93 -26.23
CA ALA A 42 -26.72 17.29 -24.92
C ALA A 42 -27.20 16.03 -24.15
N PRO A 43 -26.81 15.87 -22.87
CA PRO A 43 -27.07 14.63 -22.13
C PRO A 43 -28.57 14.34 -22.05
N PRO A 44 -28.98 13.06 -22.13
CA PRO A 44 -30.39 12.69 -22.22
C PRO A 44 -31.14 13.16 -20.97
N LYS A 45 -31.97 14.21 -21.15
CA LYS A 45 -32.77 14.82 -20.08
C LYS A 45 -33.48 13.73 -19.29
N HIS A 46 -33.29 13.76 -17.97
CA HIS A 46 -33.98 12.84 -17.08
C HIS A 46 -35.49 13.06 -17.23
N ARG A 47 -36.25 11.98 -17.44
CA ARG A 47 -37.72 12.07 -17.47
C ARG A 47 -38.20 12.57 -16.12
N GLU A 48 -39.00 13.63 -16.15
CA GLU A 48 -39.61 14.20 -14.96
C GLU A 48 -40.84 13.35 -14.53
N PRO A 49 -41.15 13.30 -13.22
CA PRO A 49 -42.35 12.63 -12.75
C PRO A 49 -43.60 13.42 -13.13
N ASP A 50 -44.53 12.80 -13.84
CA ASP A 50 -45.81 13.41 -14.17
C ASP A 50 -46.80 13.19 -13.02
N ALA A 51 -47.34 14.28 -12.48
CA ALA A 51 -48.24 14.22 -11.33
C ALA A 51 -49.58 13.55 -11.65
N GLY A 52 -50.12 13.75 -12.85
CA GLY A 52 -51.40 13.17 -13.28
C GLY A 52 -51.30 11.66 -13.51
N ILE A 53 -50.21 11.19 -14.13
CA ILE A 53 -49.93 9.76 -14.27
C ILE A 53 -49.76 9.10 -12.90
N LEU A 54 -49.02 9.73 -11.98
CA LEU A 54 -48.82 9.21 -10.62
C LEU A 54 -50.11 9.19 -9.78
N GLU A 55 -51.03 10.14 -10.00
CA GLU A 55 -52.35 10.13 -9.35
C GLU A 55 -53.27 9.06 -9.96
N HIS A 56 -53.25 8.91 -11.28
CA HIS A 56 -53.99 7.87 -12.00
C HIS A 56 -53.54 6.45 -11.60
N GLU A 57 -52.22 6.22 -11.45
CA GLU A 57 -51.67 4.95 -10.94
C GLU A 57 -52.18 4.64 -9.52
N ARG A 58 -52.25 5.65 -8.62
CA ARG A 58 -52.81 5.47 -7.27
C ARG A 58 -54.31 5.17 -7.30
N LYS A 59 -55.10 5.88 -8.12
CA LYS A 59 -56.55 5.64 -8.28
C LYS A 59 -56.84 4.25 -8.83
N ARG A 60 -56.07 3.80 -9.83
CA ARG A 60 -56.12 2.41 -10.31
C ARG A 60 -55.81 1.40 -9.19
N GLY A 61 -54.87 1.73 -8.30
CA GLY A 61 -54.57 0.93 -7.10
C GLY A 61 -55.69 0.90 -6.04
N VAL A 62 -56.65 1.84 -6.08
CA VAL A 62 -57.90 1.77 -5.30
C VAL A 62 -58.86 0.81 -5.96
N GLU A 63 -59.16 1.01 -7.25
CA GLU A 63 -60.14 0.19 -7.98
C GLU A 63 -59.77 -1.29 -8.04
N VAL A 64 -58.47 -1.63 -8.15
CA VAL A 64 -58.01 -3.03 -8.03
C VAL A 64 -58.39 -3.65 -6.68
N LYS A 65 -58.28 -2.91 -5.57
CA LYS A 65 -58.66 -3.41 -4.23
C LYS A 65 -60.17 -3.48 -4.02
N CYS A 66 -60.91 -2.58 -4.65
CA CYS A 66 -62.37 -2.64 -4.69
C CYS A 66 -62.85 -3.89 -5.45
N LEU A 67 -62.20 -4.24 -6.57
CA LEU A 67 -62.46 -5.47 -7.33
C LEU A 67 -61.99 -6.73 -6.58
N GLU A 68 -60.84 -6.69 -5.89
CA GLU A 68 -60.38 -7.79 -5.02
C GLU A 68 -61.42 -8.07 -3.91
N LEU A 69 -61.91 -7.03 -3.21
CA LEU A 69 -62.98 -7.18 -2.22
C LEU A 69 -64.30 -7.66 -2.84
N GLN A 70 -64.68 -7.13 -4.01
CA GLN A 70 -65.91 -7.53 -4.69
C GLN A 70 -65.89 -9.05 -4.96
N LEU A 71 -64.82 -9.57 -5.56
CA LEU A 71 -64.66 -11.00 -5.82
C LEU A 71 -64.66 -11.84 -4.54
N GLU A 72 -63.98 -11.37 -3.47
CA GLU A 72 -64.00 -12.05 -2.17
C GLU A 72 -65.41 -12.13 -1.57
N LEU A 73 -66.27 -11.13 -1.77
CA LEU A 73 -67.65 -11.11 -1.26
C LEU A 73 -68.64 -11.88 -2.17
N GLU A 74 -68.40 -11.90 -3.48
CA GLU A 74 -69.13 -12.74 -4.45
C GLU A 74 -68.88 -14.23 -4.17
N ASP A 75 -67.63 -14.65 -3.95
CA ASP A 75 -67.27 -16.02 -3.54
C ASP A 75 -67.88 -16.42 -2.17
N GLN A 76 -68.25 -15.44 -1.34
CA GLN A 76 -68.95 -15.65 -0.06
C GLN A 76 -70.48 -15.73 -0.20
N GLY A 77 -71.04 -15.53 -1.40
CA GLY A 77 -72.48 -15.66 -1.66
C GLY A 77 -73.34 -14.57 -1.01
N LEU A 78 -72.82 -13.35 -0.89
CA LEU A 78 -73.55 -12.19 -0.36
C LEU A 78 -74.49 -11.57 -1.41
N ASP A 79 -75.58 -10.94 -0.94
CA ASP A 79 -76.51 -10.23 -1.81
C ASP A 79 -75.84 -8.99 -2.46
N GLU A 80 -76.11 -8.74 -3.74
CA GLU A 80 -75.42 -7.70 -4.54
C GLU A 80 -75.43 -6.31 -3.88
N GLU A 81 -76.58 -5.87 -3.33
CA GLU A 81 -76.70 -4.59 -2.60
C GLU A 81 -75.72 -4.47 -1.41
N LYS A 82 -75.41 -5.58 -0.73
CA LYS A 82 -74.48 -5.64 0.40
C LYS A 82 -73.02 -5.69 -0.04
N ILE A 83 -72.77 -6.18 -1.25
CA ILE A 83 -71.44 -6.14 -1.88
C ILE A 83 -71.14 -4.70 -2.31
N GLU A 84 -72.05 -4.07 -3.06
CA GLU A 84 -71.90 -2.68 -3.53
C GLU A 84 -71.66 -1.71 -2.36
N ALA A 85 -72.50 -1.78 -1.31
CA ALA A 85 -72.35 -0.93 -0.12
C ALA A 85 -71.00 -1.10 0.60
N GLN A 86 -70.42 -2.30 0.63
CA GLN A 86 -69.10 -2.56 1.24
C GLN A 86 -67.95 -2.12 0.32
N VAL A 87 -68.08 -2.33 -0.98
CA VAL A 87 -67.10 -1.91 -1.99
C VAL A 87 -67.01 -0.39 -2.06
N ASP A 88 -68.12 0.34 -1.98
CA ASP A 88 -68.12 1.81 -1.96
C ASP A 88 -67.67 2.41 -0.62
N ALA A 89 -67.96 1.74 0.51
CA ALA A 89 -67.36 2.10 1.79
C ALA A 89 -65.82 1.94 1.76
N LEU A 90 -65.30 0.89 1.11
CA LEU A 90 -63.87 0.71 0.89
C LEU A 90 -63.32 1.77 -0.08
N ARG A 91 -63.97 2.00 -1.23
CA ARG A 91 -63.58 2.99 -2.25
C ARG A 91 -63.43 4.38 -1.62
N THR A 92 -64.44 4.82 -0.88
CA THR A 92 -64.45 6.10 -0.15
C THR A 92 -63.29 6.20 0.84
N LYS A 93 -63.08 5.14 1.65
CA LYS A 93 -62.00 5.08 2.66
C LYS A 93 -60.60 5.08 2.05
N LEU A 94 -60.41 4.45 0.89
CA LEU A 94 -59.13 4.40 0.17
C LEU A 94 -58.85 5.71 -0.59
N LEU A 95 -59.87 6.30 -1.25
CA LEU A 95 -59.74 7.61 -1.89
C LEU A 95 -59.40 8.71 -0.87
N ALA A 96 -60.00 8.68 0.32
CA ALA A 96 -59.63 9.57 1.43
C ALA A 96 -58.16 9.43 1.91
N ASN A 97 -57.50 8.32 1.58
CA ASN A 97 -56.11 8.01 1.95
C ASN A 97 -55.19 7.83 0.73
N LEU A 98 -55.56 8.37 -0.44
CA LEU A 98 -54.87 8.14 -1.72
C LEU A 98 -53.35 8.45 -1.68
N SER A 99 -52.94 9.44 -0.88
CA SER A 99 -51.53 9.82 -0.69
C SER A 99 -50.69 8.74 0.02
N ALA A 100 -51.31 7.96 0.92
CA ALA A 100 -50.65 6.87 1.64
C ALA A 100 -50.51 5.57 0.81
N MET A 101 -51.15 5.50 -0.36
CA MET A 101 -51.09 4.33 -1.26
C MET A 101 -49.92 4.36 -2.25
N ALA A 102 -49.00 5.32 -2.13
CA ALA A 102 -47.79 5.34 -2.95
C ALA A 102 -46.86 4.15 -2.62
N PRO A 103 -46.46 3.32 -3.61
CA PRO A 103 -45.56 2.18 -3.36
C PRO A 103 -44.17 2.65 -2.93
N PRO A 104 -43.51 1.98 -1.97
CA PRO A 104 -42.16 2.35 -1.55
C PRO A 104 -41.15 2.15 -2.69
N PRO A 105 -40.08 2.96 -2.78
CA PRO A 105 -39.19 2.98 -3.94
C PRO A 105 -38.42 1.67 -4.19
N LYS A 106 -38.42 0.73 -3.22
CA LYS A 106 -37.83 -0.61 -3.34
C LYS A 106 -38.74 -1.64 -4.02
N THR A 107 -40.03 -1.34 -4.23
CA THR A 107 -41.01 -2.26 -4.86
C THR A 107 -41.48 -1.78 -6.24
N LEU A 108 -40.97 -0.65 -6.73
CA LEU A 108 -41.20 -0.17 -8.09
C LEU A 108 -40.55 -1.11 -9.11
N LYS A 109 -41.27 -1.44 -10.17
CA LYS A 109 -40.81 -2.24 -11.31
C LYS A 109 -40.20 -1.33 -12.37
N ALA A 110 -39.41 -1.92 -13.28
CA ALA A 110 -38.82 -1.18 -14.41
C ALA A 110 -39.86 -0.57 -15.39
N SER A 111 -41.13 -0.99 -15.31
CA SER A 111 -42.28 -0.40 -16.00
C SER A 111 -42.69 0.96 -15.43
N ASP A 112 -42.40 1.25 -14.17
CA ASP A 112 -43.11 2.25 -13.36
C ASP A 112 -42.38 3.60 -13.49
N THR A 113 -42.21 4.07 -14.74
CA THR A 113 -41.16 5.04 -15.08
C THR A 113 -41.29 6.40 -14.40
N HIS A 114 -42.51 6.91 -14.15
CA HIS A 114 -42.72 8.15 -13.41
C HIS A 114 -42.58 7.96 -11.89
N GLY A 115 -42.93 6.78 -11.36
CA GLY A 115 -42.64 6.41 -9.97
C GLY A 115 -41.13 6.36 -9.70
N LEU A 116 -40.36 5.75 -10.61
CA LEU A 116 -38.90 5.72 -10.57
C LEU A 116 -38.29 7.13 -10.73
N ALA A 117 -38.87 7.99 -11.57
CA ALA A 117 -38.46 9.39 -11.69
C ALA A 117 -38.67 10.17 -10.38
N LEU A 118 -39.84 10.04 -9.74
CA LEU A 118 -40.14 10.68 -8.46
C LEU A 118 -39.22 10.18 -7.34
N ALA A 119 -38.97 8.87 -7.29
CA ALA A 119 -38.04 8.27 -6.34
C ALA A 119 -36.61 8.81 -6.53
N LYS A 120 -36.14 8.92 -7.78
CA LYS A 120 -34.83 9.49 -8.10
C LYS A 120 -34.74 10.97 -7.74
N GLN A 121 -35.77 11.77 -8.05
CA GLN A 121 -35.84 13.20 -7.68
C GLN A 121 -35.81 13.38 -6.15
N THR A 122 -36.50 12.50 -5.41
CA THR A 122 -36.52 12.51 -3.94
C THR A 122 -35.15 12.18 -3.34
N GLU A 123 -34.46 11.13 -3.82
CA GLU A 123 -33.11 10.82 -3.36
C GLU A 123 -32.08 11.88 -3.80
N LEU A 124 -32.21 12.50 -4.98
CA LEU A 124 -31.37 13.62 -5.40
C LEU A 124 -31.56 14.85 -4.48
N SER A 125 -32.80 15.22 -4.15
CA SER A 125 -33.10 16.31 -3.20
C SER A 125 -32.54 16.03 -1.80
N LYS A 126 -32.60 14.78 -1.36
CA LYS A 126 -32.03 14.29 -0.09
C LYS A 126 -30.50 14.31 -0.10
N MET A 127 -29.85 13.89 -1.20
CA MET A 127 -28.40 14.01 -1.38
C MET A 127 -27.96 15.48 -1.42
N ALA A 128 -28.68 16.35 -2.15
CA ALA A 128 -28.42 17.77 -2.20
C ALA A 128 -28.44 18.41 -0.80
N ARG A 129 -29.47 18.09 0.00
CA ARG A 129 -29.57 18.52 1.40
C ARG A 129 -28.42 17.98 2.27
N ALA A 130 -28.02 16.71 2.09
CA ALA A 130 -26.94 16.08 2.86
C ALA A 130 -25.54 16.61 2.49
N LEU A 131 -25.33 17.00 1.23
CA LEU A 131 -24.09 17.59 0.73
C LEU A 131 -24.01 19.11 0.91
N GLY A 132 -25.10 19.75 1.37
CA GLY A 132 -25.17 21.20 1.55
C GLY A 132 -25.14 22.00 0.25
N THR A 133 -25.47 21.38 -0.89
CA THR A 133 -25.61 22.10 -2.16
C THR A 133 -26.78 23.06 -2.06
N ARG A 134 -26.57 24.32 -2.43
CA ARG A 134 -27.60 25.37 -2.32
C ARG A 134 -28.79 25.06 -3.23
N ALA A 135 -29.99 25.48 -2.80
CA ALA A 135 -31.23 25.28 -3.57
C ALA A 135 -31.32 26.15 -4.85
N ASP A 136 -30.40 27.10 -5.03
CA ASP A 136 -30.30 27.99 -6.20
C ASP A 136 -29.14 27.61 -7.16
N TYR A 137 -28.58 26.41 -7.01
CA TYR A 137 -27.55 25.88 -7.92
C TYR A 137 -28.18 25.36 -9.23
N ALA A 138 -27.81 25.96 -10.36
CA ALA A 138 -28.11 25.43 -11.69
C ALA A 138 -26.96 24.56 -12.23
N GLU A 139 -27.28 23.54 -13.01
CA GLU A 139 -26.28 22.74 -13.72
C GLU A 139 -25.59 23.63 -14.77
N GLY A 140 -24.28 23.84 -14.61
CA GLY A 140 -23.49 24.82 -15.38
C GLY A 140 -22.87 25.93 -14.52
N ASP A 141 -23.44 26.24 -13.34
CA ASP A 141 -22.96 27.32 -12.44
C ASP A 141 -21.51 27.16 -11.99
N ALA A 142 -20.99 25.92 -12.00
CA ALA A 142 -19.59 25.63 -11.69
C ALA A 142 -18.59 26.15 -12.75
N PHE A 143 -19.06 26.43 -13.98
CA PHE A 143 -18.25 26.82 -15.13
C PHE A 143 -18.47 28.28 -15.56
N ASP A 144 -19.54 28.94 -15.09
CA ASP A 144 -19.77 30.37 -15.27
C ASP A 144 -18.70 31.20 -14.53
N ARG A 145 -17.77 31.78 -15.30
CA ARG A 145 -16.64 32.56 -14.78
C ARG A 145 -17.06 33.80 -14.00
N GLU A 146 -18.10 34.51 -14.43
CA GLU A 146 -18.52 35.76 -13.79
C GLU A 146 -19.20 35.45 -12.45
N LYS A 147 -20.09 34.46 -12.44
CA LYS A 147 -20.76 33.97 -11.23
C LYS A 147 -19.76 33.36 -10.23
N GLN A 148 -18.66 32.74 -10.68
CA GLN A 148 -17.60 32.28 -9.78
C GLN A 148 -16.78 33.43 -9.15
N GLU A 149 -16.39 34.46 -9.90
CA GLU A 149 -15.68 35.62 -9.33
C GLU A 149 -16.58 36.44 -8.40
N GLU A 150 -17.86 36.63 -8.73
CA GLU A 150 -18.81 37.33 -7.85
C GLU A 150 -19.01 36.58 -6.52
N ASN A 151 -19.13 35.23 -6.57
CA ASN A 151 -19.17 34.40 -5.37
C ASN A 151 -17.85 34.43 -4.57
N LYS A 152 -16.70 34.57 -5.24
CA LYS A 152 -15.37 34.68 -4.61
C LYS A 152 -15.20 36.02 -3.88
N ILE A 153 -15.69 37.12 -4.45
CA ILE A 153 -15.75 38.44 -3.80
C ILE A 153 -16.67 38.37 -2.57
N LYS A 154 -17.89 37.82 -2.70
CA LYS A 154 -18.81 37.63 -1.57
C LYS A 154 -18.21 36.79 -0.43
N ARG A 155 -17.47 35.72 -0.76
CA ARG A 155 -16.73 34.90 0.21
C ARG A 155 -15.57 35.64 0.89
N ALA A 156 -14.92 36.58 0.20
CA ALA A 156 -13.86 37.40 0.78
C ALA A 156 -14.43 38.39 1.82
N ALA A 157 -15.51 39.09 1.49
CA ALA A 157 -16.18 40.04 2.39
C ALA A 157 -16.66 39.35 3.69
N VAL A 158 -17.41 38.25 3.58
CA VAL A 158 -17.89 37.48 4.74
C VAL A 158 -16.75 36.89 5.58
N ARG A 159 -15.59 36.61 4.96
CA ARG A 159 -14.39 36.19 5.70
C ARG A 159 -13.78 37.35 6.49
N GLN A 160 -13.68 38.53 5.90
CA GLN A 160 -13.16 39.73 6.55
C GLN A 160 -14.02 40.09 7.78
N GLU A 161 -15.33 40.29 7.59
CA GLU A 161 -16.29 40.61 8.66
C GLU A 161 -16.20 39.61 9.84
N ARG A 162 -16.14 38.31 9.53
CA ARG A 162 -16.03 37.25 10.54
C ARG A 162 -14.69 37.27 11.27
N ASP A 163 -13.60 37.59 10.59
CA ASP A 163 -12.27 37.60 11.19
C ASP A 163 -11.99 38.94 11.94
N GLU A 164 -12.67 40.03 11.57
CA GLU A 164 -12.82 41.27 12.36
C GLU A 164 -13.62 41.04 13.64
N ARG A 165 -14.80 40.38 13.57
CA ARG A 165 -15.59 40.05 14.77
C ARG A 165 -14.80 39.18 15.77
N LYS A 166 -13.98 38.25 15.28
CA LYS A 166 -13.05 37.47 16.13
C LYS A 166 -11.95 38.33 16.77
N ALA A 167 -11.53 39.41 16.14
CA ALA A 167 -10.57 40.34 16.72
C ALA A 167 -11.22 41.10 17.90
N GLU A 168 -12.48 41.55 17.74
CA GLU A 168 -13.24 42.12 18.87
C GLU A 168 -13.48 41.12 20.00
N GLU A 169 -13.95 39.90 19.69
CA GLU A 169 -14.19 38.83 20.67
C GLU A 169 -12.90 38.55 21.47
N ARG A 170 -11.73 38.56 20.81
CA ARG A 170 -10.41 38.42 21.46
C ARG A 170 -10.03 39.62 22.32
N ALA A 171 -10.27 40.86 21.86
CA ALA A 171 -9.99 42.07 22.64
C ALA A 171 -10.83 42.10 23.93
N LYS A 172 -12.13 41.82 23.82
CA LYS A 172 -13.08 41.72 24.95
C LYS A 172 -12.64 40.63 25.94
N MET A 173 -12.17 39.48 25.47
CA MET A 173 -11.62 38.41 26.32
C MET A 173 -10.30 38.80 27.01
N GLU A 174 -9.41 39.54 26.33
CA GLU A 174 -8.14 40.00 26.94
C GLU A 174 -8.37 41.06 28.02
N GLU A 175 -9.34 41.96 27.82
CA GLU A 175 -9.76 42.95 28.81
C GLU A 175 -10.40 42.30 30.04
N GLN A 176 -11.34 41.36 29.85
CA GLN A 176 -11.91 40.57 30.96
C GLN A 176 -10.82 39.80 31.74
N ARG A 177 -9.83 39.24 31.04
CA ARG A 177 -8.70 38.56 31.68
C ARG A 177 -7.85 39.52 32.52
N LYS A 178 -7.55 40.73 32.03
CA LYS A 178 -6.80 41.74 32.79
C LYS A 178 -7.54 42.11 34.08
N LYS A 179 -8.84 42.39 33.97
CA LYS A 179 -9.71 42.69 35.12
C LYS A 179 -9.74 41.55 36.15
N TRP A 180 -9.75 40.30 35.71
CA TRP A 180 -9.66 39.13 36.59
C TRP A 180 -8.29 38.96 37.26
N GLU A 181 -7.19 39.21 36.54
CA GLU A 181 -5.84 39.19 37.13
C GLU A 181 -5.64 40.33 38.15
N GLU A 182 -6.31 41.47 37.99
CA GLU A 182 -6.30 42.58 38.96
C GLU A 182 -7.14 42.29 40.21
N ASP A 183 -8.39 41.86 40.06
CA ASP A 183 -9.26 41.44 41.18
C ASP A 183 -8.61 40.32 42.02
N LYS A 184 -7.94 39.37 41.35
CA LYS A 184 -7.16 38.33 42.02
C LYS A 184 -5.98 38.89 42.82
N ARG A 185 -5.23 39.85 42.28
CA ARG A 185 -4.11 40.53 42.98
C ARG A 185 -4.62 41.32 44.19
N GLU A 186 -5.77 41.97 44.09
CA GLU A 186 -6.39 42.67 45.22
C GLU A 186 -6.84 41.70 46.32
N LYS A 187 -7.50 40.60 45.95
CA LYS A 187 -7.89 39.54 46.89
C LYS A 187 -6.67 38.92 47.60
N ASP A 188 -5.58 38.61 46.89
CA ASP A 188 -4.34 38.15 47.53
C ASP A 188 -3.69 39.22 48.44
N ARG A 189 -3.80 40.51 48.10
CA ARG A 189 -3.31 41.63 48.92
C ARG A 189 -4.13 41.83 50.20
N LEU A 190 -5.46 41.71 50.11
CA LEU A 190 -6.38 41.75 51.25
C LEU A 190 -6.17 40.54 52.16
N ARG A 191 -6.02 39.34 51.58
CA ARG A 191 -5.72 38.11 52.33
C ARG A 191 -4.42 38.22 53.12
N ARG A 192 -3.32 38.68 52.52
CA ARG A 192 -2.05 38.91 53.26
C ARG A 192 -2.23 39.91 54.41
N ARG A 193 -2.99 41.00 54.19
CA ARG A 193 -3.34 41.98 55.24
C ARG A 193 -4.24 41.41 56.35
N ALA A 194 -4.92 40.30 56.13
CA ALA A 194 -5.66 39.57 57.16
C ALA A 194 -4.75 38.57 57.88
N GLU A 195 -3.91 37.83 57.15
CA GLU A 195 -2.89 36.92 57.69
C GLU A 195 -1.90 37.66 58.62
N ASP A 196 -1.42 38.85 58.22
CA ASP A 196 -0.57 39.72 59.06
C ASP A 196 -1.28 40.24 60.32
N ARG A 197 -2.59 40.48 60.26
CA ARG A 197 -3.37 41.01 61.39
C ARG A 197 -3.66 39.93 62.42
N ALA A 198 -4.12 38.76 61.96
CA ALA A 198 -4.27 37.56 62.76
C ALA A 198 -2.93 37.04 63.32
N ARG A 199 -1.80 37.36 62.69
CA ARG A 199 -0.47 37.13 63.27
C ARG A 199 -0.19 38.06 64.45
N ARG A 200 -0.47 39.37 64.33
CA ARG A 200 -0.27 40.35 65.41
C ARG A 200 -1.14 40.06 66.62
N GLU A 201 -2.42 39.73 66.42
CA GLU A 201 -3.34 39.30 67.49
C GLU A 201 -2.75 38.10 68.26
N ARG A 202 -2.22 37.09 67.54
CA ARG A 202 -1.52 35.93 68.14
C ARG A 202 -0.15 36.26 68.74
N GLU A 203 0.41 37.44 68.54
CA GLU A 203 1.65 37.90 69.18
C GLU A 203 1.32 38.74 70.42
N GLU A 204 0.22 39.51 70.41
CA GLU A 204 -0.34 40.20 71.57
C GLU A 204 -0.93 39.26 72.62
N ASP A 205 -1.68 38.22 72.24
CA ASP A 205 -2.25 37.27 73.21
C ASP A 205 -1.16 36.45 73.93
N ARG A 206 -0.10 36.05 73.21
CA ARG A 206 1.10 35.45 73.81
C ARG A 206 1.94 36.43 74.65
N HIS A 207 1.66 37.72 74.57
CA HIS A 207 2.21 38.73 75.47
C HIS A 207 1.32 38.91 76.73
N LYS A 208 0.02 38.63 76.66
CA LYS A 208 -0.90 38.63 77.81
C LYS A 208 -0.72 37.37 78.68
N GLU A 209 -0.46 36.21 78.08
CA GLU A 209 -0.11 34.97 78.80
C GLU A 209 1.25 35.01 79.53
N ARG A 210 1.99 36.12 79.47
CA ARG A 210 3.34 36.26 80.03
C ARG A 210 3.46 37.30 81.17
N MET A 211 2.42 37.42 82.01
CA MET A 211 2.56 38.09 83.31
C MET A 211 3.00 37.10 84.41
N PRO A 212 4.13 37.34 85.11
CA PRO A 212 4.56 36.52 86.24
C PRO A 212 3.86 36.94 87.56
N PRO A 213 3.75 36.05 88.56
CA PRO A 213 3.33 36.39 89.92
C PRO A 213 4.38 37.25 90.65
N PRO A 214 4.01 37.95 91.74
CA PRO A 214 4.91 38.86 92.47
C PRO A 214 6.04 38.10 93.22
N PRO A 215 7.25 38.68 93.33
CA PRO A 215 8.39 38.04 93.98
C PRO A 215 8.44 38.24 95.50
N ALA A 216 8.89 37.21 96.21
CA ALA A 216 9.37 37.29 97.60
C ALA A 216 10.88 37.67 97.64
N PRO A 217 11.43 38.13 98.78
CA PRO A 217 12.61 38.99 98.76
C PRO A 217 13.97 38.29 98.96
N GLY A 218 15.00 38.86 98.33
CA GLY A 218 16.29 39.12 99.00
C GLY A 218 17.57 38.56 98.36
N ARG A 219 18.61 39.40 98.39
CA ARG A 219 20.05 39.13 98.17
C ARG A 219 20.51 38.78 96.74
N ASP A 220 21.69 39.20 96.29
CA ASP A 220 22.48 40.41 96.60
C ASP A 220 23.63 40.56 95.58
N ARG A 221 24.00 41.79 95.19
CA ARG A 221 25.26 42.18 94.49
C ARG A 221 25.50 41.59 93.07
N GLU A 222 26.32 42.15 92.17
CA GLU A 222 26.86 43.51 91.99
C GLU A 222 27.14 43.82 90.49
N ARG A 223 27.40 45.10 90.18
CA ARG A 223 27.56 45.75 88.84
C ARG A 223 29.02 45.67 88.32
N PRO A 224 29.42 46.15 87.09
CA PRO A 224 28.75 46.97 86.03
C PRO A 224 28.48 46.17 84.72
N ALA A 225 28.28 46.68 83.49
CA ALA A 225 28.37 48.01 82.81
C ALA A 225 27.27 48.12 81.70
N ARG A 226 26.96 49.23 80.96
CA ARG A 226 27.62 50.49 80.51
C ARG A 226 28.68 50.32 79.40
N ASP A 227 28.85 51.20 78.39
CA ASP A 227 28.05 52.26 77.70
C ASP A 227 28.91 52.76 76.50
N SER A 228 28.47 53.47 75.44
CA SER A 228 27.25 53.54 74.60
C SER A 228 27.55 54.46 73.37
N ARG A 229 26.55 54.75 72.48
CA ARG A 229 26.56 55.86 71.46
C ARG A 229 27.55 55.72 70.26
N GLU A 230 27.57 56.53 69.18
CA GLU A 230 26.68 57.42 68.37
C GLU A 230 27.38 57.62 66.98
N GLY A 231 26.86 58.20 65.88
CA GLY A 231 25.57 58.81 65.52
C GLY A 231 25.69 59.68 64.22
N TYR A 232 24.66 60.50 63.92
CA TYR A 232 24.70 61.73 63.08
C TYR A 232 24.74 61.73 61.52
N ARG A 233 23.78 62.51 60.94
CA ARG A 233 23.70 63.24 59.62
C ARG A 233 23.83 62.45 58.29
N GLY A 234 23.18 62.86 57.18
CA GLY A 234 22.23 63.97 56.96
C GLY A 234 21.73 64.11 55.49
N ASP A 235 20.83 65.08 55.26
CA ASP A 235 20.38 65.75 54.02
C ASP A 235 19.88 65.02 52.74
N ASP A 236 18.55 65.10 52.55
CA ASP A 236 17.84 65.96 51.56
C ASP A 236 17.83 65.70 50.01
N ARG A 237 16.72 66.15 49.38
CA ARG A 237 16.46 66.53 47.97
C ARG A 237 16.10 65.54 46.83
N ARG A 238 14.83 65.72 46.41
CA ARG A 238 14.33 65.97 45.03
C ARG A 238 14.05 64.78 44.09
N SER A 239 13.44 65.11 42.94
CA SER A 239 12.52 64.25 42.19
C SER A 239 12.42 64.61 40.69
N ARG A 240 11.67 63.79 39.93
CA ARG A 240 11.33 63.85 38.47
C ARG A 240 12.33 63.17 37.51
N SER A 241 11.81 62.20 36.74
CA SER A 241 11.86 62.04 35.25
C SER A 241 13.20 62.10 34.47
N PRO A 242 13.27 61.68 33.17
CA PRO A 242 12.38 60.85 32.35
C PRO A 242 13.11 59.65 31.67
N ARG A 243 12.48 59.04 30.64
CA ARG A 243 13.13 58.10 29.69
C ARG A 243 13.93 58.84 28.59
N ARG A 244 14.82 58.07 27.93
CA ARG A 244 14.93 57.85 26.45
C ARG A 244 16.17 58.42 25.72
N ARG A 245 16.63 57.62 24.73
CA ARG A 245 17.56 57.87 23.61
C ARG A 245 19.08 57.69 23.86
N SER A 246 19.68 57.00 22.88
CA SER A 246 21.10 56.68 22.63
C SER A 246 21.88 57.94 22.14
N PRO A 247 23.25 57.95 22.02
CA PRO A 247 24.01 56.96 21.23
C PRO A 247 25.47 56.60 21.65
N SER A 248 25.99 55.56 20.97
CA SER A 248 27.40 55.30 20.61
C SER A 248 28.49 54.95 21.67
N PRO A 249 29.62 54.30 21.27
CA PRO A 249 30.56 53.63 22.19
C PRO A 249 32.05 54.05 22.08
N PRO A 250 32.85 53.81 23.14
CA PRO A 250 34.18 53.20 22.97
C PRO A 250 34.60 52.26 24.14
N PRO A 251 35.77 51.59 24.12
CA PRO A 251 36.45 50.95 22.98
C PRO A 251 36.82 49.46 23.20
N ARG A 252 37.00 48.77 22.06
CA ARG A 252 37.83 47.59 21.70
C ARG A 252 38.69 46.92 22.81
N ALA A 253 38.86 45.58 22.85
CA ALA A 253 39.11 44.70 21.69
C ALA A 253 38.35 43.34 21.65
N ARG A 254 38.59 42.57 20.58
CA ARG A 254 37.77 41.44 20.05
C ARG A 254 38.23 40.05 20.57
N ARG A 255 37.47 38.93 20.50
CA ARG A 255 36.02 38.64 20.55
C ARG A 255 35.77 37.10 20.51
N ARG A 256 35.31 36.48 21.63
CA ARG A 256 34.62 35.16 21.77
C ARG A 256 35.33 33.87 21.27
N SER A 257 35.69 32.86 22.09
CA SER A 257 34.88 31.93 22.96
C SER A 257 33.95 30.99 22.17
N ARG A 258 34.02 29.64 22.19
CA ARG A 258 34.67 28.63 23.07
C ARG A 258 34.12 28.55 24.52
N THR A 259 33.24 27.58 24.80
CA THR A 259 33.25 26.59 25.92
C THR A 259 32.05 25.61 25.87
N PRO A 260 32.08 24.42 26.53
CA PRO A 260 31.05 23.35 26.45
C PRO A 260 30.27 23.09 27.78
N ASP A 261 29.56 21.95 27.86
CA ASP A 261 28.95 21.28 29.04
C ASP A 261 27.77 21.97 29.76
N SER A 262 26.88 21.28 30.51
CA SER A 262 26.40 19.87 30.46
C SER A 262 25.07 19.68 31.25
N ARG A 263 24.40 18.52 31.08
CA ARG A 263 23.50 17.78 32.02
C ARG A 263 22.36 18.49 32.78
N SER A 264 21.12 18.06 32.48
CA SER A 264 20.11 17.42 33.38
C SER A 264 19.95 17.88 34.85
N PRO A 265 18.70 18.03 35.40
CA PRO A 265 17.90 16.82 35.73
C PRO A 265 16.36 16.94 35.64
N SER A 266 15.69 15.81 35.90
CA SER A 266 14.22 15.63 35.98
C SER A 266 13.60 16.09 37.31
N PRO A 267 12.28 16.38 37.38
CA PRO A 267 11.60 16.82 38.60
C PRO A 267 11.22 15.68 39.57
N PRO A 268 11.08 15.96 40.90
CA PRO A 268 10.71 14.97 41.91
C PRO A 268 9.19 14.91 42.24
N PRO A 269 8.65 13.77 42.74
CA PRO A 269 7.24 13.64 43.14
C PRO A 269 6.99 13.70 44.66
N ARG A 270 6.11 14.62 45.11
CA ARG A 270 5.51 14.70 46.47
C ARG A 270 4.14 15.45 46.36
N THR A 271 3.10 15.22 47.17
CA THR A 271 2.91 14.31 48.32
C THR A 271 1.44 13.90 48.53
N ARG A 272 1.25 12.83 49.33
CA ARG A 272 0.00 12.28 49.91
C ARG A 272 -1.03 13.31 50.44
N ARG A 273 -2.33 12.95 50.38
CA ARG A 273 -3.28 13.16 51.49
C ARG A 273 -3.33 11.90 52.37
N ARG A 274 -3.79 12.04 53.62
CA ARG A 274 -3.87 10.98 54.65
C ARG A 274 -5.28 10.92 55.27
N TYR A 275 -5.45 10.06 56.27
CA TYR A 275 -6.66 9.56 56.93
C TYR A 275 -7.21 8.23 56.37
N ASP A 276 -7.48 7.17 57.15
CA ASP A 276 -6.79 6.53 58.31
C ASP A 276 -7.52 5.20 58.67
N SER A 277 -7.21 4.33 59.66
CA SER A 277 -6.20 4.27 60.75
C SER A 277 -5.91 2.79 61.15
N ARG A 278 -5.15 2.59 62.25
CA ARG A 278 -5.17 1.43 63.19
C ARG A 278 -4.91 0.00 62.64
N SER A 279 -3.62 -0.38 62.70
CA SER A 279 -3.02 -1.54 63.43
C SER A 279 -3.90 -2.67 64.03
N PRO A 280 -3.35 -3.88 64.30
CA PRO A 280 -2.23 -4.58 63.62
C PRO A 280 -2.37 -6.13 63.48
N SER A 281 -1.47 -6.72 62.68
CA SER A 281 -0.88 -8.08 62.83
C SER A 281 -1.75 -9.33 63.06
N ARG A 282 -1.61 -10.33 62.17
CA ARG A 282 -1.16 -11.69 62.56
C ARG A 282 -0.67 -12.50 61.34
N SER A 283 0.39 -13.28 61.55
CA SER A 283 0.97 -14.23 60.60
C SER A 283 0.34 -15.62 60.72
N ARG A 284 0.15 -16.35 59.61
CA ARG A 284 0.13 -17.83 59.60
C ARG A 284 0.39 -18.41 58.20
N SER A 285 1.16 -19.49 58.16
CA SER A 285 1.52 -20.27 56.97
C SER A 285 0.55 -21.46 56.77
N PRO A 286 0.56 -22.16 55.61
CA PRO A 286 -0.58 -22.97 55.16
C PRO A 286 -0.51 -24.47 55.52
N PRO A 287 -1.68 -25.13 55.60
CA PRO A 287 -1.82 -26.57 55.26
C PRO A 287 -3.16 -26.88 54.52
N PRO A 288 -3.45 -28.13 54.12
CA PRO A 288 -2.60 -29.11 53.43
C PRO A 288 -3.31 -29.78 52.21
N ARG A 289 -2.62 -30.68 51.48
CA ARG A 289 -3.24 -31.63 50.52
C ARG A 289 -3.82 -32.87 51.23
N ARG A 290 -4.89 -33.50 50.70
CA ARG A 290 -5.17 -34.95 50.83
C ARG A 290 -6.13 -35.50 49.74
N ARG A 291 -6.24 -36.83 49.68
CA ARG A 291 -6.98 -37.69 48.70
C ARG A 291 -8.22 -38.31 49.39
N ALA A 292 -9.27 -38.79 48.72
CA ALA A 292 -9.67 -38.80 47.29
C ALA A 292 -11.22 -38.63 47.21
N THR A 293 -12.08 -39.13 46.29
CA THR A 293 -12.04 -40.13 45.19
C THR A 293 -13.18 -39.78 44.16
N PRO A 294 -13.64 -40.60 43.18
CA PRO A 294 -14.56 -40.12 42.13
C PRO A 294 -16.04 -40.07 42.59
N PRO A 295 -16.97 -39.52 41.77
CA PRO A 295 -17.73 -40.41 40.87
C PRO A 295 -18.01 -39.87 39.45
N ARG A 296 -18.26 -40.81 38.54
CA ARG A 296 -19.04 -40.73 37.28
C ARG A 296 -18.61 -39.79 36.14
N GLU A 297 -18.49 -40.41 34.97
CA GLU A 297 -18.50 -39.78 33.63
C GLU A 297 -19.85 -39.11 33.35
N ARG A 298 -19.85 -38.04 32.53
CA ARG A 298 -21.03 -37.59 31.76
C ARG A 298 -20.63 -37.02 30.39
N SER A 299 -21.47 -37.33 29.41
CA SER A 299 -21.32 -37.05 27.97
C SER A 299 -21.51 -35.57 27.59
N PRO A 300 -21.05 -35.13 26.40
CA PRO A 300 -21.33 -33.79 25.86
C PRO A 300 -22.84 -33.55 25.59
N PRO A 301 -23.28 -32.27 25.49
CA PRO A 301 -24.68 -31.90 25.26
C PRO A 301 -25.17 -32.21 23.83
N PRO A 302 -26.49 -32.38 23.62
CA PRO A 302 -27.04 -32.98 22.39
C PRO A 302 -27.35 -31.98 21.27
N THR A 303 -27.34 -32.50 20.03
CA THR A 303 -27.86 -31.83 18.82
C THR A 303 -29.38 -31.98 18.66
N PRO A 304 -30.12 -30.95 18.19
CA PRO A 304 -31.53 -31.08 17.83
C PRO A 304 -31.73 -31.91 16.53
N PRO A 305 -32.91 -32.53 16.33
CA PRO A 305 -33.05 -33.66 15.41
C PRO A 305 -33.43 -33.31 13.96
N ARG A 306 -32.86 -34.06 13.00
CA ARG A 306 -33.45 -34.23 11.66
C ARG A 306 -34.58 -35.28 11.73
N LYS A 307 -35.80 -34.91 11.34
CA LYS A 307 -36.83 -35.89 10.95
C LYS A 307 -36.74 -36.13 9.44
N ALA A 308 -36.81 -37.40 9.03
CA ALA A 308 -36.98 -37.80 7.64
C ALA A 308 -38.45 -38.09 7.34
N ARG A 309 -38.83 -38.04 6.06
CA ARG A 309 -40.01 -38.72 5.51
C ARG A 309 -39.77 -39.03 4.03
N GLU A 310 -40.35 -40.11 3.55
CA GLU A 310 -40.04 -40.70 2.25
C GLU A 310 -40.85 -40.09 1.10
N ARG A 311 -40.39 -40.33 -0.14
CA ARG A 311 -41.18 -41.05 -1.16
C ARG A 311 -40.35 -41.47 -2.38
N SER A 312 -40.77 -42.57 -2.99
CA SER A 312 -40.11 -43.25 -4.12
C SER A 312 -40.65 -42.80 -5.49
N PRO A 313 -39.89 -42.96 -6.60
CA PRO A 313 -40.35 -42.65 -7.96
C PRO A 313 -41.24 -43.75 -8.55
N PRO A 314 -42.10 -43.45 -9.54
CA PRO A 314 -41.79 -43.79 -10.95
C PRO A 314 -42.44 -42.75 -11.94
N PRO A 315 -42.61 -42.98 -13.27
CA PRO A 315 -42.13 -44.05 -14.16
C PRO A 315 -41.39 -43.56 -15.43
N ARG A 316 -41.01 -44.52 -16.29
CA ARG A 316 -40.37 -44.31 -17.60
C ARG A 316 -41.11 -45.16 -18.66
N ARG A 317 -41.50 -44.59 -19.81
CA ARG A 317 -41.90 -45.29 -21.06
C ARG A 317 -41.59 -44.34 -22.25
N MET A 318 -40.85 -44.75 -23.29
CA MET A 318 -41.25 -45.54 -24.48
C MET A 318 -42.17 -44.77 -25.46
N ARG A 319 -42.09 -44.88 -26.80
CA ARG A 319 -41.08 -45.44 -27.76
C ARG A 319 -41.65 -45.24 -29.19
N SER A 320 -40.97 -44.54 -30.11
CA SER A 320 -41.21 -44.49 -31.58
C SER A 320 -40.49 -43.26 -32.18
N ALA A 321 -40.36 -43.03 -33.49
CA ALA A 321 -40.03 -43.89 -34.65
C ALA A 321 -39.67 -42.92 -35.83
N SER A 322 -38.89 -43.35 -36.82
CA SER A 322 -38.63 -42.54 -38.04
C SER A 322 -39.84 -42.54 -39.00
N PRO A 323 -40.02 -41.58 -39.94
CA PRO A 323 -39.20 -41.61 -41.18
C PRO A 323 -38.89 -40.26 -41.90
N ARG A 324 -37.74 -40.29 -42.61
CA ARG A 324 -37.40 -39.74 -43.96
C ARG A 324 -38.29 -38.66 -44.64
N GLY A 325 -37.64 -37.61 -45.16
CA GLY A 325 -38.08 -36.79 -46.31
C GLY A 325 -37.03 -35.72 -46.69
N ARG A 326 -36.14 -35.99 -47.67
CA ARG A 326 -36.14 -35.44 -49.05
C ARG A 326 -36.08 -33.90 -49.14
N SER A 327 -34.89 -33.32 -49.38
CA SER A 327 -34.32 -32.95 -50.72
C SER A 327 -34.89 -31.63 -51.27
N LEU A 328 -34.09 -30.68 -51.79
CA LEU A 328 -33.30 -30.80 -53.03
C LEU A 328 -31.90 -30.14 -52.97
N SER A 329 -31.12 -30.37 -54.03
CA SER A 329 -29.78 -29.82 -54.36
C SER A 329 -29.88 -29.16 -55.78
N PRO A 330 -28.83 -28.82 -56.57
CA PRO A 330 -27.37 -28.92 -56.37
C PRO A 330 -26.56 -27.61 -56.73
N PRO A 331 -25.55 -27.55 -57.65
CA PRO A 331 -24.14 -27.27 -57.29
C PRO A 331 -23.49 -26.20 -58.23
N PRO A 332 -22.18 -26.21 -58.64
CA PRO A 332 -20.89 -26.76 -58.12
C PRO A 332 -19.87 -25.61 -57.87
N ARG A 333 -18.52 -25.68 -57.80
CA ARG A 333 -17.40 -26.66 -57.99
C ARG A 333 -16.29 -26.34 -56.94
N GLY A 334 -15.31 -27.19 -56.60
CA GLY A 334 -15.17 -28.63 -56.82
C GLY A 334 -13.73 -29.18 -56.63
N GLY A 335 -13.55 -30.17 -55.73
CA GLY A 335 -12.49 -31.20 -55.79
C GLY A 335 -11.13 -30.91 -55.12
N LYS A 336 -10.39 -31.90 -54.57
CA LYS A 336 -10.67 -33.34 -54.36
C LYS A 336 -9.89 -33.93 -53.15
N GLY A 337 -10.56 -34.78 -52.35
CA GLY A 337 -9.97 -35.96 -51.65
C GLY A 337 -9.02 -35.71 -50.46
N ARG A 338 -8.82 -36.68 -49.55
CA ARG A 338 -9.48 -37.99 -49.33
C ARG A 338 -9.34 -38.36 -47.83
N ALA A 339 -10.29 -39.10 -47.27
CA ALA A 339 -10.41 -39.29 -45.81
C ALA A 339 -9.91 -40.65 -45.28
N SER A 340 -9.75 -40.76 -43.96
CA SER A 340 -9.84 -42.00 -43.18
C SER A 340 -10.22 -41.68 -41.72
N MET A 341 -10.85 -42.64 -41.04
CA MET A 341 -11.36 -42.50 -39.66
C MET A 341 -10.43 -43.19 -38.67
N HIS A 342 -10.52 -42.89 -37.36
CA HIS A 342 -11.15 -43.84 -36.44
C HIS A 342 -11.57 -43.24 -35.09
N VAL A 343 -12.42 -43.98 -34.39
CA VAL A 343 -13.05 -43.64 -33.09
C VAL A 343 -12.17 -44.09 -31.92
N LEU A 344 -12.23 -43.37 -30.79
CA LEU A 344 -11.91 -43.92 -29.47
C LEU A 344 -13.01 -43.63 -28.46
N GLN A 345 -13.30 -44.61 -27.59
CA GLN A 345 -14.32 -44.54 -26.54
C GLN A 345 -13.70 -44.37 -25.15
N SER A 346 -14.54 -44.01 -24.18
CA SER A 346 -14.22 -43.87 -22.76
C SER A 346 -13.90 -45.18 -22.04
N SER A 347 -13.03 -45.11 -21.05
CA SER A 347 -13.13 -45.91 -19.81
C SER A 347 -12.60 -45.10 -18.62
N THR A 348 -12.85 -45.55 -17.38
CA THR A 348 -12.59 -44.76 -16.17
C THR A 348 -12.04 -45.60 -15.00
N ALA A 349 -11.24 -44.91 -14.17
CA ALA A 349 -11.06 -45.11 -12.73
C ALA A 349 -10.15 -46.23 -12.16
N ALA A 350 -9.45 -45.81 -11.08
CA ALA A 350 -9.29 -46.51 -9.79
C ALA A 350 -8.04 -47.36 -9.45
N LEU A 351 -7.14 -46.69 -8.70
CA LEU A 351 -6.72 -47.03 -7.32
C LEU A 351 -5.68 -48.15 -7.01
N ARG A 352 -4.66 -47.69 -6.27
CA ARG A 352 -4.00 -48.25 -5.05
C ARG A 352 -2.70 -49.07 -5.15
N LYS A 353 -1.72 -48.54 -4.38
CA LYS A 353 -0.71 -49.20 -3.52
C LYS A 353 0.30 -50.18 -4.14
N ASN A 354 1.58 -49.89 -3.90
CA ASN A 354 2.26 -50.47 -2.73
C ASN A 354 3.48 -49.65 -2.27
N TYR A 355 4.15 -50.13 -1.22
CA TYR A 355 5.29 -49.53 -0.50
C TYR A 355 6.56 -50.38 -0.73
N GLU A 356 7.73 -49.90 -0.27
CA GLU A 356 9.00 -50.66 -0.16
C GLU A 356 9.66 -51.12 -1.49
N SER A 357 10.99 -51.31 -1.59
CA SER A 357 12.11 -51.10 -0.64
C SER A 357 13.45 -50.82 -1.37
N SER A 358 14.46 -50.37 -0.59
CA SER A 358 15.94 -50.51 -0.76
C SER A 358 16.60 -50.66 -2.14
N GLY A 359 17.62 -49.85 -2.43
CA GLY A 359 18.47 -49.99 -3.62
C GLY A 359 19.75 -49.13 -3.63
N ASN A 360 20.56 -49.18 -2.58
CA ASN A 360 21.80 -48.38 -2.45
C ASN A 360 22.91 -48.87 -3.39
N TRP A 361 23.31 -48.08 -4.40
CA TRP A 361 24.57 -48.26 -5.14
C TRP A 361 25.25 -46.91 -5.44
N SER A 362 26.58 -46.91 -5.36
CA SER A 362 27.44 -45.72 -5.35
C SER A 362 28.26 -45.56 -6.64
N LEU A 363 28.66 -44.31 -6.90
CA LEU A 363 29.97 -43.92 -7.50
C LEU A 363 30.64 -44.92 -8.48
N VAL A 364 30.50 -44.71 -9.79
CA VAL A 364 31.62 -44.77 -10.75
C VAL A 364 31.38 -43.71 -11.83
N ALA A 365 32.40 -42.94 -12.18
CA ALA A 365 32.47 -42.19 -13.43
C ALA A 365 33.61 -42.75 -14.29
N PRO A 366 33.44 -42.77 -15.63
CA PRO A 366 34.60 -42.66 -16.51
C PRO A 366 34.49 -41.49 -17.51
N ASP A 367 35.65 -40.96 -17.85
CA ASP A 367 35.92 -39.93 -18.86
C ASP A 367 36.09 -40.56 -20.27
N ARG A 368 36.22 -39.69 -21.29
CA ARG A 368 36.75 -39.94 -22.66
C ARG A 368 35.80 -40.51 -23.74
N ALA A 369 35.15 -39.57 -24.41
CA ALA A 369 35.48 -39.13 -25.78
C ALA A 369 35.80 -40.14 -26.91
N ARG A 370 35.32 -39.76 -28.11
CA ARG A 370 35.62 -40.27 -29.47
C ARG A 370 35.08 -41.65 -29.86
N ASN A 371 34.02 -41.64 -30.65
CA ASN A 371 34.10 -42.16 -32.02
C ASN A 371 33.07 -41.47 -32.93
N ALA A 372 33.36 -41.40 -34.24
CA ALA A 372 32.48 -40.78 -35.22
C ALA A 372 32.53 -41.53 -36.56
N ALA A 373 31.40 -42.06 -37.00
CA ALA A 373 31.11 -42.36 -38.41
C ALA A 373 29.63 -42.76 -38.64
N GLY A 374 28.97 -42.09 -39.59
CA GLY A 374 27.98 -42.64 -40.51
C GLY A 374 26.79 -43.48 -40.00
N PHE A 375 25.60 -42.86 -40.01
CA PHE A 375 24.46 -43.38 -40.80
C PHE A 375 23.60 -42.22 -41.30
N ALA A 376 23.03 -42.33 -42.51
CA ALA A 376 22.46 -41.19 -43.23
C ALA A 376 20.92 -41.24 -43.43
N SER A 377 20.29 -40.08 -43.23
CA SER A 377 19.08 -39.58 -43.88
C SER A 377 17.82 -40.47 -44.01
N ARG A 378 16.79 -40.12 -43.22
CA ARG A 378 15.36 -39.98 -43.62
C ARG A 378 14.56 -39.44 -42.42
N SER A 379 13.61 -38.51 -42.52
CA SER A 379 13.29 -37.50 -43.53
C SER A 379 12.17 -36.61 -42.97
N ASP A 380 12.35 -35.30 -42.97
CA ASP A 380 11.32 -34.24 -42.87
C ASP A 380 10.06 -34.48 -42.00
N LEU A 381 10.19 -34.24 -40.69
CA LEU A 381 9.10 -33.64 -39.92
C LEU A 381 9.36 -32.14 -39.79
N LYS A 382 8.73 -31.34 -40.65
CA LYS A 382 8.77 -29.87 -40.54
C LYS A 382 8.01 -29.43 -39.29
N SER A 383 8.75 -29.09 -38.24
CA SER A 383 8.21 -28.29 -37.14
C SER A 383 8.10 -26.83 -37.58
N ASP A 384 6.91 -26.23 -37.49
CA ASP A 384 6.71 -24.77 -37.60
C ASP A 384 7.22 -24.01 -36.35
N ALA A 385 8.37 -24.43 -35.85
CA ALA A 385 9.15 -23.65 -34.89
C ALA A 385 9.74 -22.46 -35.64
N LYS A 386 9.36 -21.24 -35.23
CA LYS A 386 10.07 -20.04 -35.69
C LYS A 386 11.57 -20.22 -35.40
N PRO A 387 12.48 -19.91 -36.33
CA PRO A 387 13.91 -19.92 -36.03
C PRO A 387 14.18 -19.00 -34.84
N ALA A 388 15.10 -19.42 -33.96
CA ALA A 388 15.56 -18.55 -32.88
C ALA A 388 16.09 -17.23 -33.48
N PRO A 389 15.82 -16.06 -32.87
CA PRO A 389 16.29 -14.80 -33.40
C PRO A 389 17.82 -14.82 -33.49
N THR A 390 18.34 -14.68 -34.71
CA THR A 390 19.78 -14.67 -34.98
C THR A 390 20.39 -13.44 -34.34
N LEU A 391 21.25 -13.65 -33.34
CA LEU A 391 22.02 -12.59 -32.71
C LEU A 391 22.90 -11.85 -33.74
N PRO A 392 23.14 -10.53 -33.59
CA PRO A 392 24.00 -9.78 -34.51
C PRO A 392 25.43 -10.32 -34.54
N THR A 393 26.13 -10.18 -35.67
CA THR A 393 27.52 -10.64 -35.84
C THR A 393 28.58 -9.56 -35.56
N SER A 394 28.17 -8.30 -35.44
CA SER A 394 29.03 -7.14 -35.19
C SER A 394 28.30 -6.07 -34.38
N PRO A 395 29.00 -5.17 -33.66
CA PRO A 395 28.39 -4.07 -32.93
C PRO A 395 27.58 -3.11 -33.82
N SER A 396 26.45 -2.63 -33.31
CA SER A 396 25.62 -1.62 -33.95
C SER A 396 26.25 -0.23 -33.85
N THR A 397 26.42 0.43 -35.00
CA THR A 397 26.89 1.82 -35.11
C THR A 397 25.74 2.83 -35.32
N ALA A 398 24.49 2.37 -35.25
CA ALA A 398 23.30 3.15 -35.59
C ALA A 398 23.06 4.37 -34.66
N TYR A 399 23.51 4.29 -33.41
CA TYR A 399 23.29 5.30 -32.36
C TYR A 399 24.56 6.08 -32.02
N THR A 400 25.50 6.18 -32.96
CA THR A 400 26.78 6.92 -32.76
C THR A 400 26.58 8.42 -32.54
N ARG A 401 25.51 9.03 -33.07
CA ARG A 401 25.18 10.46 -32.88
C ARG A 401 24.20 10.67 -31.71
N PRO A 402 24.45 11.64 -30.80
CA PRO A 402 23.45 12.11 -29.85
C PRO A 402 22.14 12.56 -30.52
N THR A 403 21.02 12.29 -29.87
CA THR A 403 19.66 12.67 -30.30
C THR A 403 18.83 13.34 -29.20
N HIS A 404 19.27 13.21 -27.94
CA HIS A 404 18.59 13.68 -26.73
C HIS A 404 19.50 14.61 -25.91
N THR A 405 20.09 15.62 -26.55
CA THR A 405 20.96 16.62 -25.88
C THR A 405 20.13 17.58 -25.02
N THR A 406 20.44 17.65 -23.72
CA THR A 406 19.70 18.45 -22.73
C THR A 406 20.38 19.78 -22.36
N GLN A 407 21.39 20.22 -23.12
CA GLN A 407 22.18 21.43 -22.80
C GLN A 407 21.38 22.74 -22.84
N LEU A 408 20.23 22.75 -23.53
CA LEU A 408 19.30 23.86 -23.60
C LEU A 408 17.87 23.31 -23.36
N PRO A 409 17.40 23.21 -22.09
CA PRO A 409 16.01 22.89 -21.80
C PRO A 409 15.08 24.00 -22.30
N SER A 410 13.84 23.65 -22.69
CA SER A 410 12.86 24.69 -23.04
C SER A 410 12.52 25.59 -21.84
N ALA A 411 11.98 26.78 -22.11
CA ALA A 411 11.56 27.71 -21.04
C ALA A 411 10.55 27.08 -20.06
N ALA A 412 9.70 26.16 -20.52
CA ALA A 412 8.78 25.40 -19.66
C ALA A 412 9.56 24.43 -18.75
N THR A 413 10.48 23.66 -19.32
CA THR A 413 11.35 22.73 -18.59
C THR A 413 12.22 23.46 -17.55
N GLY A 414 12.85 24.57 -17.93
CA GLY A 414 13.64 25.42 -17.03
C GLY A 414 12.81 26.04 -15.89
N THR A 415 11.57 26.45 -16.15
CA THR A 415 10.66 26.96 -15.10
C THR A 415 10.36 25.91 -14.04
N VAL A 416 10.16 24.65 -14.43
CA VAL A 416 9.91 23.55 -13.49
C VAL A 416 11.18 23.16 -12.71
N ILE A 417 12.35 23.20 -13.36
CA ILE A 417 13.64 22.97 -12.69
C ILE A 417 13.87 24.03 -11.60
N ALA A 418 13.77 25.32 -11.94
CA ALA A 418 13.99 26.42 -10.98
C ALA A 418 13.02 26.37 -9.78
N LEU A 419 11.75 25.99 -10.01
CA LEU A 419 10.78 25.75 -8.93
C LEU A 419 11.21 24.58 -8.03
N GLY A 420 11.77 23.52 -8.62
CA GLY A 420 12.36 22.39 -7.90
C GLY A 420 13.57 22.79 -7.06
N GLU A 421 14.49 23.59 -7.60
CA GLU A 421 15.67 24.10 -6.89
C GLU A 421 15.30 25.03 -5.72
N GLN A 422 14.24 25.83 -5.88
CA GLN A 422 13.78 26.75 -4.85
C GLN A 422 13.16 26.03 -3.62
N PHE A 423 12.51 24.88 -3.82
CA PHE A 423 11.65 24.27 -2.79
C PHE A 423 11.96 22.81 -2.44
N LEU A 424 12.81 22.09 -3.18
CA LEU A 424 13.20 20.71 -2.88
C LEU A 424 14.60 20.62 -2.28
N LEU A 425 14.79 19.75 -1.30
CA LEU A 425 16.11 19.48 -0.73
C LEU A 425 17.05 18.86 -1.80
N PRO A 426 18.25 19.42 -2.04
CA PRO A 426 19.15 19.00 -3.11
C PRO A 426 20.00 17.75 -2.76
N VAL A 427 19.33 16.68 -2.30
CA VAL A 427 19.97 15.38 -1.98
C VAL A 427 20.14 14.44 -3.18
N TYR A 428 19.82 14.91 -4.38
CA TYR A 428 20.00 14.18 -5.64
C TYR A 428 20.62 15.11 -6.69
N ALA A 429 21.72 14.67 -7.31
CA ALA A 429 22.16 15.24 -8.57
C ALA A 429 21.17 14.83 -9.67
N ARG A 430 20.48 15.81 -10.28
CA ARG A 430 19.51 15.59 -11.35
C ARG A 430 20.04 16.20 -12.65
N PRO A 431 19.80 15.57 -13.81
CA PRO A 431 20.04 16.18 -15.11
C PRO A 431 18.96 17.21 -15.47
N ASP A 432 19.28 18.12 -16.38
CA ASP A 432 18.45 19.29 -16.75
C ASP A 432 17.31 18.95 -17.73
N PHE A 433 16.47 17.98 -17.37
CA PHE A 433 15.20 17.71 -18.04
C PHE A 433 14.13 17.26 -17.03
N VAL A 434 12.86 17.37 -17.42
CA VAL A 434 11.72 17.01 -16.57
C VAL A 434 10.89 15.95 -17.29
N LEU A 435 10.63 14.80 -16.63
CA LEU A 435 9.74 13.77 -17.18
C LEU A 435 8.28 14.25 -17.12
N SER A 436 7.56 14.08 -18.22
CA SER A 436 6.15 14.47 -18.36
C SER A 436 5.19 13.28 -18.19
N HIS A 437 5.48 12.14 -18.84
CA HIS A 437 4.64 10.95 -18.81
C HIS A 437 5.41 9.67 -19.23
N GLY A 438 4.75 8.51 -19.15
CA GLY A 438 5.31 7.23 -19.59
C GLY A 438 4.26 6.19 -19.93
N LYS A 439 4.64 5.20 -20.73
CA LYS A 439 3.79 4.06 -21.14
C LYS A 439 4.63 2.82 -21.44
N GLY A 440 4.33 1.71 -20.76
CA GLY A 440 5.12 0.47 -20.87
C GLY A 440 6.57 0.74 -20.44
N SER A 441 7.55 0.27 -21.23
CA SER A 441 8.98 0.51 -20.97
C SER A 441 9.48 1.91 -21.33
N TRP A 442 8.61 2.84 -21.78
CA TRP A 442 9.02 4.14 -22.32
C TRP A 442 8.54 5.32 -21.46
N VAL A 443 9.33 6.39 -21.44
CA VAL A 443 9.02 7.68 -20.80
C VAL A 443 9.37 8.84 -21.73
N TRP A 444 8.74 9.98 -21.51
CA TRP A 444 8.93 11.21 -22.28
C TRP A 444 9.26 12.38 -21.36
N ASP A 445 10.08 13.31 -21.83
CA ASP A 445 10.29 14.59 -21.15
C ASP A 445 9.26 15.66 -21.55
N THR A 446 9.36 16.84 -20.96
CA THR A 446 8.53 18.03 -21.25
C THR A 446 8.86 18.72 -22.57
N ASP A 447 10.02 18.41 -23.18
CA ASP A 447 10.39 18.87 -24.53
C ASP A 447 9.98 17.84 -25.61
N GLY A 448 9.32 16.74 -25.22
CA GLY A 448 8.81 15.68 -26.11
C GLY A 448 9.81 14.58 -26.47
N ARG A 449 11.04 14.61 -25.94
CA ARG A 449 12.05 13.56 -26.23
C ARG A 449 11.66 12.24 -25.56
N LYS A 450 12.00 11.09 -26.17
CA LYS A 450 11.46 9.76 -25.84
C LYS A 450 12.56 8.78 -25.42
N TYR A 451 12.54 8.38 -24.15
CA TYR A 451 13.55 7.52 -23.55
C TYR A 451 13.00 6.12 -23.26
N LEU A 452 13.80 5.09 -23.52
CA LEU A 452 13.57 3.72 -23.07
C LEU A 452 14.10 3.56 -21.63
N ASP A 453 13.25 3.08 -20.72
CA ASP A 453 13.55 2.99 -19.30
C ASP A 453 14.03 1.59 -18.89
N PHE A 454 15.33 1.34 -19.06
CA PHE A 454 16.03 0.17 -18.50
C PHE A 454 16.49 0.39 -17.04
N SER A 455 16.12 1.53 -16.42
CA SER A 455 16.21 1.72 -14.97
C SER A 455 14.97 1.20 -14.25
N ALA A 456 13.80 1.24 -14.90
CA ALA A 456 12.48 0.98 -14.33
C ALA A 456 12.25 1.67 -12.96
N GLY A 457 12.73 2.90 -12.78
CA GLY A 457 12.69 3.58 -11.48
C GLY A 457 13.57 2.94 -10.40
N ILE A 458 14.72 2.37 -10.79
CA ILE A 458 15.60 1.51 -9.98
C ILE A 458 14.92 0.16 -9.63
N ALA A 459 14.51 -0.58 -10.66
CA ALA A 459 13.83 -1.89 -10.57
C ALA A 459 12.41 -1.87 -9.93
N VAL A 460 11.75 -0.72 -9.87
CA VAL A 460 10.42 -0.51 -9.26
C VAL A 460 9.26 -0.87 -10.20
N ASN A 461 9.36 -0.49 -11.48
CA ASN A 461 8.23 -0.52 -12.42
C ASN A 461 8.10 -1.89 -13.11
N ALA A 462 7.71 -2.91 -12.35
CA ALA A 462 7.54 -4.30 -12.77
C ALA A 462 6.68 -4.50 -14.04
N LEU A 463 5.60 -3.74 -14.19
CA LEU A 463 4.67 -3.74 -15.33
C LEU A 463 4.89 -2.52 -16.26
N GLY A 464 5.94 -1.74 -16.02
CA GLY A 464 6.19 -0.48 -16.70
C GLY A 464 5.24 0.64 -16.28
N HIS A 465 5.31 1.73 -17.05
CA HIS A 465 4.61 2.98 -16.81
C HIS A 465 3.16 2.94 -17.32
N ALA A 466 2.25 3.54 -16.55
CA ALA A 466 0.83 3.69 -16.89
C ALA A 466 0.14 2.39 -17.37
N ASP A 467 0.33 1.27 -16.65
CA ASP A 467 -0.39 0.03 -16.91
C ASP A 467 -1.91 0.20 -16.69
N ALA A 468 -2.72 -0.34 -17.60
CA ALA A 468 -4.17 -0.12 -17.61
C ALA A 468 -4.89 -0.82 -16.44
N GLY A 469 -4.58 -2.09 -16.18
CA GLY A 469 -5.21 -2.86 -15.10
C GLY A 469 -4.78 -2.36 -13.71
N PHE A 470 -3.54 -1.86 -13.58
CA PHE A 470 -3.06 -1.21 -12.38
C PHE A 470 -3.86 0.07 -12.08
N LEU A 471 -4.09 0.91 -13.10
CA LEU A 471 -4.90 2.12 -12.98
C LEU A 471 -6.38 1.80 -12.68
N GLU A 472 -6.93 0.73 -13.26
CA GLU A 472 -8.28 0.24 -12.95
C GLU A 472 -8.41 -0.14 -11.47
N VAL A 473 -7.50 -0.96 -10.94
CA VAL A 473 -7.49 -1.36 -9.52
C VAL A 473 -7.24 -0.15 -8.60
N LEU A 474 -6.37 0.78 -9.00
CA LEU A 474 -6.12 2.03 -8.27
C LEU A 474 -7.41 2.83 -8.10
N ASN A 475 -8.09 3.12 -9.20
CA ASN A 475 -9.33 3.90 -9.21
C ASN A 475 -10.46 3.17 -8.46
N ALA A 476 -10.64 1.87 -8.72
CA ALA A 476 -11.69 1.05 -8.12
C ALA A 476 -11.53 0.84 -6.61
N GLN A 477 -10.30 0.86 -6.08
CA GLN A 477 -10.06 0.79 -4.64
C GLN A 477 -10.03 2.18 -3.99
N ALA A 478 -9.48 3.20 -4.65
CA ALA A 478 -9.50 4.59 -4.16
C ALA A 478 -10.93 5.12 -4.00
N GLY A 479 -11.83 4.82 -4.94
CA GLY A 479 -13.26 5.14 -4.85
C GLY A 479 -14.05 4.36 -3.78
N LYS A 480 -13.41 3.42 -3.07
CA LYS A 480 -14.01 2.69 -1.94
C LYS A 480 -13.42 3.16 -0.61
N ILE A 481 -12.13 2.90 -0.39
CA ILE A 481 -11.41 3.27 0.83
C ILE A 481 -9.89 3.22 0.62
N LEU A 482 -9.22 4.31 1.00
CA LEU A 482 -7.76 4.42 0.92
C LEU A 482 -7.05 3.84 2.14
N HIS A 483 -7.57 4.11 3.34
CA HIS A 483 -6.86 3.90 4.60
C HIS A 483 -7.82 3.69 5.79
N THR A 484 -7.41 2.85 6.73
CA THR A 484 -8.17 2.48 7.96
C THR A 484 -7.32 2.49 9.24
N SER A 485 -5.99 2.71 9.13
CA SER A 485 -4.98 2.17 10.04
C SER A 485 -5.01 0.64 10.19
N ASN A 486 -4.07 0.09 10.96
CA ASN A 486 -3.99 -1.33 11.32
C ASN A 486 -4.87 -1.74 12.52
N VAL A 487 -5.71 -0.84 13.04
CA VAL A 487 -6.65 -1.14 14.16
C VAL A 487 -7.86 -1.95 13.68
N TYR A 488 -8.21 -1.86 12.40
CA TYR A 488 -9.36 -2.55 11.80
C TYR A 488 -8.91 -3.53 10.70
N HIS A 489 -9.66 -4.62 10.52
CA HIS A 489 -9.40 -5.58 9.45
C HIS A 489 -9.77 -5.01 8.08
N THR A 490 -9.01 -5.38 7.06
CA THR A 490 -9.22 -4.99 5.66
C THR A 490 -9.11 -6.22 4.75
N GLU A 491 -9.84 -6.21 3.64
CA GLU A 491 -9.90 -7.33 2.69
C GLU A 491 -8.52 -7.63 2.06
N TRP A 492 -7.85 -6.59 1.57
CA TRP A 492 -6.68 -6.77 0.70
C TRP A 492 -5.39 -7.13 1.43
N ALA A 493 -5.18 -6.66 2.66
CA ALA A 493 -3.98 -7.02 3.42
C ALA A 493 -3.91 -8.54 3.69
N GLY A 494 -5.05 -9.15 4.05
CA GLY A 494 -5.16 -10.60 4.21
C GLY A 494 -4.95 -11.36 2.91
N LYS A 495 -5.55 -10.90 1.80
CA LYS A 495 -5.38 -11.54 0.49
C LYS A 495 -3.94 -11.47 -0.03
N LEU A 496 -3.28 -10.30 0.03
CA LEU A 496 -1.89 -10.15 -0.42
C LEU A 496 -0.93 -10.99 0.44
N ALA A 497 -1.14 -11.04 1.77
CA ALA A 497 -0.35 -11.91 2.64
C ALA A 497 -0.54 -13.40 2.29
N ALA A 498 -1.77 -13.84 2.03
CA ALA A 498 -2.06 -15.20 1.61
C ALA A 498 -1.43 -15.54 0.24
N LEU A 499 -1.48 -14.64 -0.73
CA LEU A 499 -0.86 -14.80 -2.05
C LEU A 499 0.67 -14.91 -1.95
N LEU A 500 1.32 -14.02 -1.19
CA LEU A 500 2.76 -14.07 -0.92
C LEU A 500 3.19 -15.42 -0.31
N VAL A 501 2.48 -15.89 0.72
CA VAL A 501 2.78 -17.17 1.37
C VAL A 501 2.53 -18.37 0.44
N ALA A 502 1.44 -18.33 -0.35
CA ALA A 502 1.09 -19.40 -1.28
C ALA A 502 2.11 -19.54 -2.42
N LEU A 503 2.48 -18.44 -3.09
CA LEU A 503 3.49 -18.45 -4.15
C LEU A 503 4.88 -18.82 -3.58
N THR A 504 5.24 -18.31 -2.40
CA THR A 504 6.51 -18.67 -1.74
C THR A 504 6.62 -20.16 -1.46
N ARG A 505 5.55 -20.80 -0.97
CA ARG A 505 5.51 -22.26 -0.82
C ARG A 505 5.55 -22.99 -2.16
N ALA A 506 4.83 -22.50 -3.17
CA ALA A 506 4.76 -23.13 -4.49
C ALA A 506 6.11 -23.15 -5.23
N GLU A 507 6.97 -22.15 -4.99
CA GLU A 507 8.33 -22.07 -5.52
C GLU A 507 9.42 -22.48 -4.51
N GLY A 508 9.07 -23.19 -3.43
CA GLY A 508 10.03 -23.70 -2.42
C GLY A 508 10.72 -22.65 -1.54
N GLY A 509 10.55 -21.36 -1.83
CA GLY A 509 11.07 -20.24 -1.06
C GLY A 509 10.71 -20.31 0.42
N LEU A 510 11.59 -19.75 1.27
CA LEU A 510 11.57 -19.93 2.73
C LEU A 510 11.49 -21.39 3.22
N GLY A 511 11.69 -22.40 2.36
CA GLY A 511 11.72 -23.81 2.74
C GLY A 511 10.41 -24.27 3.40
N LEU A 512 9.28 -23.75 2.92
CA LEU A 512 7.97 -23.99 3.52
C LEU A 512 7.41 -25.36 3.10
N SER A 513 7.24 -26.25 4.07
CA SER A 513 6.48 -27.50 3.92
C SER A 513 4.96 -27.25 4.06
N ALA A 514 4.17 -28.33 4.04
CA ALA A 514 2.74 -28.28 4.38
C ALA A 514 2.51 -27.84 5.83
N ASP A 515 3.35 -28.32 6.76
CA ASP A 515 3.20 -28.14 8.22
C ASP A 515 3.75 -26.81 8.74
N THR A 516 4.64 -26.15 7.97
CA THR A 516 5.19 -24.84 8.32
C THR A 516 4.43 -23.70 7.67
N GLY A 517 4.00 -22.73 8.48
CA GLY A 517 3.44 -21.45 8.02
C GLY A 517 4.43 -20.29 8.01
N ALA A 518 3.97 -19.17 7.46
CA ALA A 518 4.65 -17.89 7.47
C ALA A 518 3.64 -16.75 7.71
N LYS A 519 4.14 -15.57 8.08
CA LYS A 519 3.37 -14.32 8.24
C LYS A 519 4.00 -13.19 7.45
N VAL A 520 3.20 -12.20 7.09
CA VAL A 520 3.65 -10.96 6.41
C VAL A 520 3.36 -9.76 7.31
N PHE A 521 4.36 -8.90 7.52
CA PHE A 521 4.19 -7.55 8.06
C PHE A 521 4.37 -6.54 6.93
N PHE A 522 3.40 -5.64 6.72
CA PHE A 522 3.46 -4.63 5.67
C PHE A 522 3.97 -3.27 6.20
N SER A 523 4.68 -2.56 5.34
CA SER A 523 5.26 -1.22 5.54
C SER A 523 5.08 -0.39 4.25
N ASN A 524 5.70 0.78 4.17
CA ASN A 524 5.56 1.73 3.06
C ASN A 524 6.79 1.77 2.13
N SER A 525 7.92 1.20 2.57
CA SER A 525 9.19 1.21 1.81
C SER A 525 10.10 0.05 2.20
N GLY A 526 11.10 -0.24 1.36
CA GLY A 526 12.13 -1.23 1.67
C GLY A 526 12.96 -0.88 2.92
N THR A 527 13.24 0.41 3.14
CA THR A 527 13.91 0.88 4.35
C THR A 527 13.10 0.59 5.62
N GLU A 528 11.77 0.80 5.61
CA GLU A 528 10.90 0.41 6.73
C GLU A 528 10.78 -1.12 6.89
N ALA A 529 10.78 -1.88 5.79
CA ALA A 529 10.81 -3.34 5.84
C ALA A 529 12.09 -3.85 6.53
N ASN A 530 13.25 -3.28 6.19
CA ASN A 530 14.52 -3.63 6.81
C ASN A 530 14.59 -3.19 8.28
N GLU A 531 14.10 -2.00 8.66
CA GLU A 531 13.95 -1.61 10.08
C GLU A 531 13.04 -2.60 10.85
N GLY A 532 11.94 -3.03 10.22
CA GLY A 532 11.05 -4.05 10.78
C GLY A 532 11.77 -5.38 10.99
N ALA A 533 12.48 -5.87 9.97
CA ALA A 533 13.24 -7.11 10.01
C ALA A 533 14.36 -7.08 11.06
N LEU A 534 15.17 -6.01 11.13
CA LEU A 534 16.21 -5.85 12.15
C LEU A 534 15.63 -5.84 13.57
N LYS A 535 14.47 -5.20 13.79
CA LYS A 535 13.78 -5.21 15.10
C LYS A 535 13.24 -6.58 15.47
N ILE A 536 12.63 -7.30 14.51
CA ILE A 536 12.16 -8.67 14.70
C ILE A 536 13.33 -9.58 15.05
N ALA A 537 14.40 -9.57 14.25
CA ALA A 537 15.60 -10.37 14.47
C ALA A 537 16.27 -10.07 15.82
N ARG A 538 16.38 -8.80 16.23
CA ARG A 538 16.93 -8.43 17.55
C ARG A 538 16.03 -8.84 18.72
N LYS A 539 14.70 -8.94 18.53
CA LYS A 539 13.77 -9.49 19.53
C LYS A 539 13.85 -11.02 19.61
N VAL A 540 13.92 -11.70 18.48
CA VAL A 540 14.09 -13.16 18.38
C VAL A 540 15.44 -13.59 18.95
N GLY A 541 16.54 -12.92 18.59
CA GLY A 541 17.87 -13.17 19.14
C GLY A 541 17.91 -13.05 20.67
N LYS A 542 17.30 -11.99 21.23
CA LYS A 542 17.18 -11.86 22.70
C LYS A 542 16.33 -12.95 23.36
N ALA A 543 15.34 -13.51 22.66
CA ALA A 543 14.55 -14.64 23.13
C ALA A 543 15.32 -15.98 23.05
N ARG A 544 16.18 -16.16 22.04
CA ARG A 544 16.99 -17.37 21.82
C ARG A 544 18.28 -17.42 22.66
N GLY A 545 18.94 -16.28 22.89
CA GLY A 545 20.27 -16.19 23.52
C GLY A 545 20.41 -15.08 24.57
N GLY A 546 19.32 -14.61 25.16
CA GLY A 546 19.34 -13.66 26.26
C GLY A 546 19.64 -12.21 25.87
N ALA A 547 19.59 -11.31 26.85
CA ALA A 547 19.54 -9.86 26.63
C ALA A 547 20.75 -9.27 25.88
N GLY A 548 21.91 -9.93 25.92
CA GLY A 548 23.14 -9.51 25.23
C GLY A 548 23.16 -9.81 23.73
N LYS A 549 22.40 -10.82 23.24
CA LYS A 549 22.38 -11.21 21.82
C LYS A 549 21.75 -10.09 20.98
N THR A 550 22.60 -9.26 20.40
CA THR A 550 22.26 -7.95 19.81
C THR A 550 23.10 -7.57 18.59
N ARG A 551 24.25 -8.20 18.30
CA ARG A 551 25.08 -7.83 17.15
C ARG A 551 24.37 -8.14 15.82
N ILE A 552 24.67 -7.37 14.78
CA ILE A 552 24.10 -7.52 13.44
C ILE A 552 25.25 -7.64 12.45
N VAL A 553 25.27 -8.67 11.61
CA VAL A 553 26.24 -8.79 10.52
C VAL A 553 25.59 -8.31 9.21
N CYS A 554 26.30 -7.47 8.46
CA CYS A 554 26.02 -7.19 7.06
C CYS A 554 27.32 -7.28 6.22
N PHE A 555 27.25 -6.92 4.93
CA PHE A 555 28.34 -7.16 3.99
C PHE A 555 28.72 -5.91 3.21
N GLU A 556 30.01 -5.78 2.87
CA GLU A 556 30.56 -4.70 2.06
C GLU A 556 29.74 -4.47 0.78
N ASN A 557 29.61 -3.21 0.35
CA ASN A 557 28.84 -2.75 -0.80
C ASN A 557 27.30 -2.95 -0.74
N ALA A 558 26.75 -3.56 0.32
CA ALA A 558 25.30 -3.75 0.47
C ALA A 558 24.53 -2.43 0.66
N PHE A 559 23.26 -2.41 0.24
CA PHE A 559 22.36 -1.26 0.41
C PHE A 559 20.99 -1.66 0.96
N HIS A 560 20.78 -1.41 2.25
CA HIS A 560 19.55 -1.77 2.97
C HIS A 560 18.66 -0.56 3.34
N GLY A 561 19.16 0.68 3.26
CA GLY A 561 18.30 1.86 3.38
C GLY A 561 18.96 3.15 3.86
N ARG A 562 18.11 4.09 4.31
CA ARG A 562 18.50 5.47 4.68
C ARG A 562 18.02 5.94 6.05
N SER A 563 17.19 5.18 6.77
CA SER A 563 16.90 5.42 8.19
C SER A 563 18.08 4.98 9.06
N MET A 564 18.21 5.48 10.29
CA MET A 564 19.40 5.25 11.12
C MET A 564 19.79 3.77 11.27
N GLY A 565 18.84 2.85 11.49
CA GLY A 565 19.12 1.42 11.61
C GLY A 565 19.51 0.78 10.28
N ALA A 566 18.71 0.98 9.23
CA ALA A 566 19.00 0.46 7.89
C ALA A 566 20.29 1.04 7.26
N LEU A 567 20.63 2.28 7.59
CA LEU A 567 21.88 2.94 7.20
C LEU A 567 23.09 2.37 7.96
N SER A 568 22.91 1.94 9.21
CA SER A 568 23.97 1.28 9.99
C SER A 568 24.44 -0.01 9.34
N VAL A 569 23.51 -0.76 8.72
CA VAL A 569 23.80 -1.98 7.96
C VAL A 569 24.03 -1.73 6.46
N THR A 570 24.16 -0.47 6.03
CA THR A 570 24.53 -0.07 4.66
C THR A 570 25.99 0.44 4.69
N PRO A 571 27.01 -0.43 4.63
CA PRO A 571 28.39 -0.11 4.97
C PRO A 571 29.09 0.64 3.82
N ASN A 572 28.78 1.93 3.71
CA ASN A 572 29.37 2.84 2.74
C ASN A 572 29.65 4.20 3.43
N PRO A 573 30.92 4.56 3.70
CA PRO A 573 31.27 5.80 4.42
C PRO A 573 30.64 7.06 3.84
N LYS A 574 30.56 7.18 2.50
CA LYS A 574 29.88 8.28 1.78
C LYS A 574 28.41 8.48 2.22
N TYR A 575 27.77 7.43 2.73
CA TYR A 575 26.41 7.44 3.24
C TYR A 575 26.34 7.47 4.77
N GLN A 576 27.33 6.94 5.47
CA GLN A 576 27.33 6.77 6.93
C GLN A 576 27.96 7.95 7.68
N ASP A 577 29.11 8.46 7.23
CA ASP A 577 29.91 9.47 7.92
C ASP A 577 29.13 10.76 8.27
N PRO A 578 28.26 11.30 7.39
CA PRO A 578 27.50 12.53 7.70
C PRO A 578 26.47 12.39 8.82
N PHE A 579 26.19 11.17 9.28
CA PHE A 579 25.16 10.85 10.28
C PHE A 579 25.69 10.07 11.49
N ALA A 580 27.01 9.89 11.60
CA ALA A 580 27.63 9.18 12.71
C ALA A 580 27.46 9.93 14.06
N PRO A 581 27.32 9.23 15.20
CA PRO A 581 27.33 7.77 15.37
C PRO A 581 26.01 7.09 14.98
N LEU A 582 26.16 5.93 14.33
CA LEU A 582 25.04 5.07 13.91
C LEU A 582 24.69 4.00 14.96
N LEU A 583 23.84 3.03 14.65
CA LEU A 583 23.45 1.96 15.56
C LEU A 583 24.67 1.09 15.94
N PRO A 584 25.03 0.98 17.23
CA PRO A 584 26.20 0.21 17.64
C PRO A 584 25.95 -1.30 17.54
N GLY A 585 27.05 -2.05 17.40
CA GLY A 585 27.03 -3.51 17.28
C GLY A 585 26.61 -3.98 15.88
N VAL A 586 27.09 -3.28 14.83
CA VAL A 586 27.07 -3.79 13.46
C VAL A 586 28.49 -4.25 13.09
N ASP A 587 28.60 -5.43 12.51
CA ASP A 587 29.83 -5.99 11.96
C ASP A 587 29.69 -6.10 10.43
N VAL A 588 30.80 -5.89 9.73
CA VAL A 588 30.85 -5.93 8.26
C VAL A 588 31.78 -7.06 7.83
N GLY A 589 31.31 -7.90 6.91
CA GLY A 589 32.09 -8.93 6.22
C GLY A 589 32.20 -8.69 4.72
N ARG A 590 33.08 -9.43 4.05
CA ARG A 590 33.11 -9.45 2.59
C ARG A 590 32.07 -10.41 2.04
N LEU A 591 31.33 -10.00 1.01
CA LEU A 591 30.46 -10.91 0.26
C LEU A 591 31.30 -12.07 -0.29
N ASN A 592 30.77 -13.29 -0.26
CA ASN A 592 31.42 -14.50 -0.78
C ASN A 592 32.72 -14.94 -0.08
N ALA A 593 33.19 -14.28 0.99
CA ALA A 593 34.30 -14.74 1.82
C ALA A 593 33.82 -15.76 2.87
N LEU A 594 34.27 -17.02 2.78
CA LEU A 594 33.87 -18.10 3.70
C LEU A 594 34.57 -17.97 5.06
N GLU A 595 35.83 -17.55 5.04
CA GLU A 595 36.72 -17.37 6.19
C GLU A 595 36.23 -16.31 7.19
N ASP A 596 35.35 -15.40 6.75
CA ASP A 596 34.74 -14.37 7.58
C ASP A 596 33.52 -14.86 8.38
N ILE A 597 32.87 -15.95 7.97
CA ILE A 597 31.55 -16.37 8.50
C ILE A 597 31.63 -16.75 9.99
N GLU A 598 32.58 -17.62 10.38
CA GLU A 598 32.67 -18.10 11.76
C GLU A 598 33.04 -17.00 12.76
N ARG A 599 33.83 -16.02 12.29
CA ARG A 599 34.34 -14.86 13.04
C ARG A 599 33.27 -13.79 13.27
N LEU A 600 32.42 -13.54 12.26
CA LEU A 600 31.40 -12.49 12.31
C LEU A 600 30.10 -12.94 12.98
N VAL A 601 29.68 -14.19 12.71
CA VAL A 601 28.41 -14.73 13.21
C VAL A 601 28.70 -15.53 14.48
N GLY A 602 28.57 -14.86 15.63
CA GLY A 602 28.90 -15.38 16.95
C GLY A 602 27.71 -15.56 17.90
N PRO A 603 27.96 -16.00 19.15
CA PRO A 603 26.92 -16.26 20.15
C PRO A 603 26.05 -15.03 20.48
N ASP A 604 26.55 -13.81 20.32
CA ASP A 604 25.84 -12.55 20.56
C ASP A 604 25.29 -11.89 19.27
N THR A 605 25.47 -12.48 18.09
CA THR A 605 24.84 -12.04 16.84
C THR A 605 23.35 -12.37 16.83
N CYS A 606 22.45 -11.38 16.79
CA CYS A 606 21.01 -11.60 16.66
C CYS A 606 20.51 -11.69 15.22
N ALA A 607 21.21 -11.04 14.28
CA ALA A 607 20.78 -10.92 12.89
C ALA A 607 21.96 -11.00 11.93
N VAL A 608 21.71 -11.56 10.75
CA VAL A 608 22.58 -11.48 9.58
C VAL A 608 21.72 -11.01 8.42
N ILE A 609 22.11 -9.93 7.72
CA ILE A 609 21.37 -9.37 6.59
C ILE A 609 22.25 -9.33 5.33
N VAL A 610 21.70 -9.78 4.20
CA VAL A 610 22.42 -9.85 2.91
C VAL A 610 21.47 -9.74 1.73
N GLU A 611 21.91 -9.11 0.64
CA GLU A 611 21.25 -9.17 -0.68
C GLU A 611 21.73 -10.44 -1.42
N PRO A 612 20.86 -11.38 -1.83
CA PRO A 612 21.27 -12.53 -2.66
C PRO A 612 21.91 -12.16 -4.01
N VAL A 613 21.57 -10.98 -4.53
CA VAL A 613 22.31 -10.28 -5.60
C VAL A 613 22.40 -8.80 -5.23
N GLN A 614 23.60 -8.28 -4.96
CA GLN A 614 23.80 -6.89 -4.52
C GLN A 614 23.45 -5.89 -5.64
N GLY A 615 22.34 -5.19 -5.48
CA GLY A 615 21.75 -4.36 -6.53
C GLY A 615 22.44 -3.01 -6.71
N GLU A 616 22.74 -2.29 -5.61
CA GLU A 616 23.54 -1.07 -5.68
C GLU A 616 25.05 -1.38 -5.68
N GLY A 617 25.45 -2.53 -5.14
CA GLY A 617 26.85 -2.88 -4.86
C GLY A 617 27.72 -3.31 -6.05
N GLY A 618 27.13 -3.53 -7.24
CA GLY A 618 27.86 -3.93 -8.46
C GLY A 618 27.25 -5.09 -9.24
N ILE A 619 26.03 -5.53 -8.89
CA ILE A 619 25.35 -6.72 -9.43
C ILE A 619 26.09 -8.04 -9.13
N HIS A 620 26.75 -8.10 -7.97
CA HIS A 620 27.44 -9.32 -7.52
C HIS A 620 26.46 -10.32 -6.89
N PRO A 621 26.34 -11.56 -7.41
CA PRO A 621 25.57 -12.63 -6.77
C PRO A 621 26.30 -13.21 -5.57
N ALA A 622 25.54 -13.65 -4.56
CA ALA A 622 26.05 -14.52 -3.51
C ALA A 622 26.16 -15.97 -4.02
N ARG A 623 27.27 -16.65 -3.72
CA ARG A 623 27.50 -18.07 -4.07
C ARG A 623 26.67 -18.98 -3.18
N GLU A 624 26.14 -20.08 -3.75
CA GLU A 624 25.31 -21.04 -2.99
C GLU A 624 26.07 -21.61 -1.79
N GLU A 625 27.29 -22.10 -1.98
CA GLU A 625 28.17 -22.63 -0.93
C GLU A 625 28.37 -21.66 0.25
N TRP A 626 28.41 -20.36 -0.04
CA TRP A 626 28.57 -19.30 0.94
C TRP A 626 27.25 -18.97 1.65
N LEU A 627 26.12 -18.91 0.93
CA LEU A 627 24.79 -18.78 1.53
C LEU A 627 24.44 -19.99 2.43
N ARG A 628 24.81 -21.20 2.02
CA ARG A 628 24.64 -22.44 2.79
C ARG A 628 25.47 -22.43 4.08
N ALA A 629 26.73 -22.02 3.99
CA ALA A 629 27.59 -21.83 5.16
C ALA A 629 27.03 -20.76 6.11
N LEU A 630 26.52 -19.65 5.57
CA LEU A 630 25.93 -18.55 6.34
C LEU A 630 24.61 -18.97 7.04
N ARG A 631 23.76 -19.74 6.36
CA ARG A 631 22.56 -20.36 6.94
C ARG A 631 22.92 -21.29 8.09
N LYS A 632 23.80 -22.27 7.84
CA LYS A 632 24.29 -23.22 8.86
C LYS A 632 24.82 -22.49 10.09
N ARG A 633 25.62 -21.43 9.91
CA ARG A 633 26.16 -20.64 11.02
C ARG A 633 25.10 -19.82 11.77
N CYS A 634 24.07 -19.31 11.07
CA CYS A 634 22.92 -18.70 11.72
C CYS A 634 22.15 -19.71 12.58
N ASP A 635 22.03 -20.97 12.14
CA ASP A 635 21.38 -22.04 12.90
C ASP A 635 22.20 -22.45 14.13
N GLU A 636 23.50 -22.70 13.98
CA GLU A 636 24.44 -22.99 15.07
C GLU A 636 24.41 -21.93 16.19
N THR A 637 24.34 -20.65 15.80
CA THR A 637 24.34 -19.52 16.74
C THR A 637 22.93 -19.09 17.17
N GLY A 638 21.87 -19.62 16.56
CA GLY A 638 20.50 -19.15 16.73
C GLY A 638 20.25 -17.71 16.24
N ALA A 639 21.12 -17.13 15.41
CA ALA A 639 20.88 -15.86 14.74
C ALA A 639 19.71 -15.96 13.73
N VAL A 640 19.19 -14.82 13.28
CA VAL A 640 18.11 -14.76 12.28
C VAL A 640 18.70 -14.30 10.95
N LEU A 641 18.61 -15.14 9.92
CA LEU A 641 19.08 -14.80 8.57
C LEU A 641 17.99 -14.04 7.80
N ILE A 642 18.35 -12.87 7.29
CA ILE A 642 17.47 -11.97 6.55
C ILE A 642 18.02 -11.84 5.14
N PHE A 643 17.23 -12.21 4.12
CA PHE A 643 17.55 -11.84 2.75
C PHE A 643 16.81 -10.55 2.39
N ASP A 644 17.60 -9.54 2.00
CA ASP A 644 17.09 -8.35 1.35
C ASP A 644 16.83 -8.68 -0.13
N GLU A 645 15.57 -8.90 -0.45
CA GLU A 645 15.09 -9.17 -1.80
C GLU A 645 14.29 -7.97 -2.35
N ILE A 646 14.46 -6.78 -1.76
CA ILE A 646 13.81 -5.53 -2.21
C ILE A 646 14.18 -5.23 -3.66
N GLN A 647 15.40 -5.58 -4.11
CA GLN A 647 15.85 -5.36 -5.49
C GLN A 647 15.95 -6.63 -6.34
N CYS A 648 16.28 -7.82 -5.80
CA CYS A 648 16.49 -9.04 -6.60
C CYS A 648 15.31 -10.02 -6.64
N GLY A 649 14.30 -9.84 -5.79
CA GLY A 649 13.11 -10.69 -5.73
C GLY A 649 11.98 -10.24 -6.66
N LEU A 650 10.79 -10.80 -6.43
CA LEU A 650 9.55 -10.56 -7.17
C LEU A 650 9.74 -10.73 -8.69
N TYR A 651 10.22 -11.91 -9.09
CA TYR A 651 10.50 -12.33 -10.48
C TYR A 651 11.61 -11.56 -11.20
N ARG A 652 12.28 -10.60 -10.54
CA ARG A 652 13.43 -9.87 -11.10
C ARG A 652 14.58 -10.78 -11.53
N THR A 653 14.84 -11.86 -10.80
CA THR A 653 15.87 -12.87 -11.12
C THR A 653 15.32 -14.08 -11.91
N GLY A 654 14.06 -14.05 -12.35
CA GLY A 654 13.37 -15.14 -13.06
C GLY A 654 12.43 -15.98 -12.17
N THR A 655 12.63 -15.97 -10.86
CA THR A 655 11.80 -16.66 -9.84
C THR A 655 11.27 -15.65 -8.80
N LEU A 656 10.20 -16.00 -8.08
CA LEU A 656 9.55 -15.13 -7.09
C LEU A 656 10.56 -14.55 -6.08
N TRP A 657 11.51 -15.37 -5.63
CA TRP A 657 12.67 -14.95 -4.87
C TRP A 657 13.93 -15.39 -5.58
N ALA A 658 15.02 -14.63 -5.44
CA ALA A 658 16.33 -15.06 -5.91
C ALA A 658 16.76 -16.36 -5.20
N HIS A 659 16.44 -16.52 -3.92
CA HIS A 659 16.72 -17.77 -3.23
C HIS A 659 15.80 -18.95 -3.59
N SER A 660 14.65 -18.75 -4.27
CA SER A 660 13.71 -19.86 -4.60
C SER A 660 14.37 -21.01 -5.37
N SER A 661 15.39 -20.73 -6.18
CA SER A 661 16.10 -21.74 -6.97
C SER A 661 17.22 -22.46 -6.22
N LEU A 662 17.45 -22.14 -4.94
CA LEU A 662 18.53 -22.72 -4.13
C LEU A 662 18.03 -23.93 -3.31
N PRO A 663 18.94 -24.76 -2.78
CA PRO A 663 18.61 -25.76 -1.78
C PRO A 663 18.04 -25.12 -0.49
N ALA A 664 17.11 -25.82 0.16
CA ALA A 664 16.37 -25.27 1.32
C ALA A 664 17.26 -24.94 2.54
N ASP A 665 18.45 -25.54 2.64
CA ASP A 665 19.51 -25.22 3.61
C ASP A 665 20.38 -24.02 3.21
N CYS A 666 19.94 -23.25 2.20
CA CYS A 666 20.38 -21.88 1.92
C CYS A 666 19.32 -20.83 2.31
N HIS A 667 18.09 -21.24 2.70
CA HIS A 667 16.95 -20.32 2.77
C HIS A 667 16.89 -19.50 4.07
N PRO A 668 16.46 -18.22 4.01
CA PRO A 668 16.52 -17.32 5.17
C PRO A 668 15.42 -17.64 6.19
N ASP A 669 15.45 -16.96 7.34
CA ASP A 669 14.33 -16.89 8.29
C ASP A 669 13.29 -15.85 7.86
N MET A 670 13.75 -14.78 7.22
CA MET A 670 12.95 -13.65 6.74
C MET A 670 13.39 -13.15 5.35
N VAL A 671 12.43 -12.65 4.59
CA VAL A 671 12.63 -11.97 3.31
C VAL A 671 12.04 -10.57 3.41
N THR A 672 12.81 -9.53 3.07
CA THR A 672 12.28 -8.17 2.90
C THR A 672 12.06 -7.86 1.43
N MET A 673 11.01 -7.08 1.15
CA MET A 673 10.55 -6.77 -0.20
C MET A 673 9.91 -5.38 -0.25
N ALA A 674 9.90 -4.74 -1.42
CA ALA A 674 9.21 -3.47 -1.69
C ALA A 674 9.12 -3.30 -3.23
N LYS A 675 9.32 -2.07 -3.73
CA LYS A 675 9.92 -1.81 -5.05
C LYS A 675 9.08 -2.42 -6.20
N PRO A 676 9.33 -3.60 -6.83
CA PRO A 676 8.36 -4.24 -7.74
C PRO A 676 6.93 -4.42 -7.18
N LEU A 677 6.79 -4.65 -5.86
CA LEU A 677 5.59 -5.23 -5.23
C LEU A 677 4.28 -4.55 -5.61
N ALA A 678 4.25 -3.22 -5.80
CA ALA A 678 3.07 -2.49 -6.27
C ALA A 678 3.41 -1.48 -7.39
N ASN A 679 4.32 -1.83 -8.29
CA ASN A 679 4.60 -1.10 -9.55
C ASN A 679 4.63 0.44 -9.41
N GLY A 680 5.49 0.96 -8.52
CA GLY A 680 5.63 2.40 -8.27
C GLY A 680 4.84 2.94 -7.08
N TYR A 681 3.80 2.26 -6.60
CA TYR A 681 3.08 2.69 -5.40
C TYR A 681 3.86 2.34 -4.12
N PRO A 682 3.97 3.24 -3.12
CA PRO A 682 4.70 2.98 -1.87
C PRO A 682 4.14 1.78 -1.09
N ILE A 683 4.92 0.71 -1.04
CA ILE A 683 4.72 -0.46 -0.18
C ILE A 683 6.08 -1.10 0.13
N GLY A 684 6.19 -1.70 1.31
CA GLY A 684 7.22 -2.68 1.65
C GLY A 684 6.60 -3.82 2.46
N ALA A 685 7.32 -4.93 2.62
CA ALA A 685 6.89 -6.01 3.51
C ALA A 685 8.07 -6.84 4.05
N VAL A 686 7.82 -7.53 5.16
CA VAL A 686 8.68 -8.59 5.71
C VAL A 686 7.85 -9.87 5.73
N LEU A 687 8.25 -10.86 4.94
CA LEU A 687 7.71 -12.22 4.98
C LEU A 687 8.64 -13.06 5.89
N MET A 688 8.06 -13.76 6.86
CA MET A 688 8.83 -14.47 7.89
C MET A 688 8.21 -15.82 8.27
N ARG A 689 9.03 -16.82 8.57
CA ARG A 689 8.57 -18.14 9.06
C ARG A 689 7.82 -18.00 10.40
N ASP A 690 6.89 -18.91 10.71
CA ASP A 690 6.15 -18.88 11.99
C ASP A 690 7.05 -19.05 13.22
N SER A 691 8.22 -19.69 13.08
CA SER A 691 9.29 -19.76 14.09
C SER A 691 9.95 -18.42 14.43
N VAL A 692 9.71 -17.39 13.61
CA VAL A 692 10.11 -15.99 13.84
C VAL A 692 8.90 -15.19 14.33
N ALA A 693 7.78 -15.30 13.60
CA ALA A 693 6.55 -14.54 13.84
C ALA A 693 5.96 -14.78 15.25
N SER A 694 6.09 -15.99 15.79
CA SER A 694 5.62 -16.38 17.12
C SER A 694 6.18 -15.54 18.27
N THR A 695 7.31 -14.84 18.07
CA THR A 695 7.83 -13.89 19.07
C THR A 695 7.10 -12.55 19.09
N MET A 696 6.37 -12.20 18.03
CA MET A 696 5.73 -10.90 17.83
C MET A 696 4.31 -10.89 18.41
N THR A 697 4.02 -9.88 19.23
CA THR A 697 2.72 -9.70 19.89
C THR A 697 2.18 -8.29 19.61
N PRO A 698 0.87 -8.01 19.82
CA PRO A 698 0.33 -6.66 19.70
C PRO A 698 1.19 -5.63 20.46
N GLY A 699 1.42 -4.47 19.84
CA GLY A 699 2.26 -3.39 20.37
C GLY A 699 3.77 -3.55 20.20
N THR A 700 4.30 -4.71 19.77
CA THR A 700 5.76 -4.88 19.57
C THR A 700 6.29 -4.16 18.32
N HIS A 701 5.45 -4.01 17.30
CA HIS A 701 5.64 -3.11 16.17
C HIS A 701 4.27 -2.67 15.64
N GLY A 702 4.23 -2.08 14.45
CA GLY A 702 3.13 -1.30 13.93
C GLY A 702 3.63 -0.17 13.03
N THR A 703 2.73 0.31 12.18
CA THR A 703 2.90 1.43 11.24
C THR A 703 1.51 2.01 10.96
N THR A 704 1.44 3.29 10.59
CA THR A 704 0.16 3.92 10.21
C THR A 704 -0.32 3.40 8.87
N PHE A 705 0.46 3.61 7.80
CA PHE A 705 0.02 3.43 6.42
C PHE A 705 0.33 2.05 5.82
N GLY A 706 1.31 1.32 6.34
CA GLY A 706 1.66 -0.02 5.85
C GLY A 706 0.51 -0.99 6.08
N GLY A 707 0.16 -1.80 5.08
CA GLY A 707 -1.03 -2.66 5.12
C GLY A 707 -2.33 -1.96 4.70
N SER A 708 -2.27 -0.73 4.17
CA SER A 708 -3.45 0.00 3.70
C SER A 708 -4.22 -0.76 2.59
N PRO A 709 -5.57 -0.62 2.53
CA PRO A 709 -6.39 -1.23 1.49
C PRO A 709 -5.91 -0.97 0.06
N LEU A 710 -5.50 0.27 -0.27
CA LEU A 710 -5.03 0.62 -1.60
C LEU A 710 -3.70 -0.05 -1.93
N ALA A 711 -2.68 0.09 -1.07
CA ALA A 711 -1.37 -0.50 -1.31
C ALA A 711 -1.45 -2.03 -1.46
N CYS A 712 -2.30 -2.69 -0.66
CA CYS A 712 -2.46 -4.15 -0.72
C CYS A 712 -3.30 -4.61 -1.92
N ALA A 713 -4.28 -3.82 -2.39
CA ALA A 713 -5.03 -4.13 -3.61
C ALA A 713 -4.11 -4.07 -4.85
N LEU A 714 -3.32 -2.99 -4.95
CA LEU A 714 -2.32 -2.81 -6.00
C LEU A 714 -1.26 -3.90 -5.95
N GLY A 715 -0.74 -4.20 -4.75
CA GLY A 715 0.24 -5.27 -4.57
C GLY A 715 -0.30 -6.65 -4.91
N HIS A 716 -1.57 -6.94 -4.58
CA HIS A 716 -2.22 -8.18 -4.99
C HIS A 716 -2.35 -8.26 -6.50
N HIS A 717 -2.78 -7.19 -7.17
CA HIS A 717 -2.92 -7.16 -8.62
C HIS A 717 -1.59 -7.39 -9.35
N VAL A 718 -0.55 -6.65 -8.95
CA VAL A 718 0.79 -6.77 -9.55
C VAL A 718 1.35 -8.18 -9.32
N LEU A 719 1.38 -8.66 -8.07
CA LEU A 719 1.90 -9.98 -7.73
C LEU A 719 1.14 -11.10 -8.45
N SER A 720 -0.20 -11.00 -8.52
CA SER A 720 -1.02 -11.98 -9.26
C SER A 720 -0.52 -12.09 -10.70
N ARG A 721 -0.46 -10.96 -11.42
CA ARG A 721 -0.11 -10.94 -12.84
C ARG A 721 1.32 -11.42 -13.11
N ILE A 722 2.31 -10.96 -12.33
CA ILE A 722 3.71 -11.34 -12.58
C ILE A 722 4.00 -12.82 -12.28
N SER A 723 3.15 -13.46 -11.46
CA SER A 723 3.20 -14.90 -11.18
C SER A 723 2.45 -15.78 -12.20
N GLU A 724 1.77 -15.20 -13.19
CA GLU A 724 1.09 -15.96 -14.24
C GLU A 724 2.11 -16.70 -15.12
N LYS A 725 1.89 -17.99 -15.37
CA LYS A 725 2.83 -18.82 -16.15
C LYS A 725 3.24 -18.21 -17.51
N PRO A 726 2.34 -17.60 -18.32
CA PRO A 726 2.74 -16.92 -19.55
C PRO A 726 3.67 -15.72 -19.32
N PHE A 727 3.47 -14.98 -18.23
CA PHE A 727 4.31 -13.83 -17.86
C PHE A 727 5.71 -14.28 -17.40
N VAL A 728 5.77 -15.31 -16.56
CA VAL A 728 7.05 -15.93 -16.15
C VAL A 728 7.81 -16.51 -17.36
N SER A 729 7.10 -17.13 -18.31
CA SER A 729 7.70 -17.57 -19.58
C SER A 729 8.25 -16.40 -20.42
N GLN A 730 7.53 -15.27 -20.51
CA GLN A 730 8.02 -14.06 -21.19
C GLN A 730 9.28 -13.49 -20.52
N ILE A 731 9.33 -13.47 -19.17
CA ILE A 731 10.53 -13.07 -18.43
C ILE A 731 11.70 -13.98 -18.80
N ALA A 732 11.51 -15.30 -18.78
CA ALA A 732 12.55 -16.27 -19.12
C ALA A 732 13.04 -16.10 -20.57
N GLU A 733 12.14 -15.91 -21.53
CA GLU A 733 12.48 -15.70 -22.94
C GLU A 733 13.26 -14.39 -23.16
N THR A 734 12.76 -13.27 -22.62
CA THR A 734 13.36 -11.94 -22.88
C THR A 734 14.64 -11.72 -22.06
N SER A 735 14.74 -12.28 -20.86
CA SER A 735 16.00 -12.26 -20.10
C SER A 735 17.09 -13.11 -20.77
N SER A 736 16.76 -14.30 -21.27
CA SER A 736 17.71 -15.12 -22.03
C SER A 736 18.20 -14.39 -23.28
N TYR A 737 17.31 -13.67 -23.98
CA TYR A 737 17.67 -12.86 -25.14
C TYR A 737 18.57 -11.67 -24.78
N LEU A 738 18.26 -10.94 -23.69
CA LEU A 738 19.06 -9.81 -23.21
C LEU A 738 20.45 -10.25 -22.73
N ILE A 739 20.55 -11.36 -21.98
CA ILE A 739 21.82 -11.95 -21.55
C ILE A 739 22.63 -12.39 -22.78
N GLY A 740 21.97 -13.03 -23.76
CA GLY A 740 22.58 -13.43 -25.03
C GLY A 740 23.21 -12.25 -25.78
N ARG A 741 22.43 -11.20 -26.05
CA ARG A 741 22.90 -9.94 -26.67
C ARG A 741 24.07 -9.32 -25.88
N LEU A 742 23.90 -9.09 -24.57
CA LEU A 742 24.92 -8.45 -23.73
C LEU A 742 26.23 -9.24 -23.65
N SER A 743 26.18 -10.58 -23.69
CA SER A 743 27.39 -11.41 -23.61
C SER A 743 28.33 -11.19 -24.80
N GLN A 744 27.80 -10.84 -25.98
CA GLN A 744 28.59 -10.60 -27.19
C GLN A 744 29.53 -9.40 -27.05
N LEU A 745 29.13 -8.38 -26.28
CA LEU A 745 29.89 -7.14 -26.12
C LEU A 745 31.27 -7.41 -25.52
N SER A 746 31.40 -8.38 -24.60
CA SER A 746 32.71 -8.75 -24.03
C SER A 746 33.71 -9.26 -25.09
N GLY A 747 33.23 -9.97 -26.12
CA GLY A 747 34.05 -10.43 -27.25
C GLY A 747 34.32 -9.36 -28.32
N TRP A 748 33.52 -8.30 -28.39
CA TRP A 748 33.72 -7.17 -29.31
C TRP A 748 34.54 -6.03 -28.70
N PHE A 749 34.51 -5.87 -27.38
CA PHE A 749 35.19 -4.81 -26.64
C PHE A 749 36.04 -5.36 -25.46
N PRO A 750 36.91 -6.34 -25.70
CA PRO A 750 37.60 -7.09 -24.65
C PRO A 750 38.54 -6.21 -23.79
N ASP A 751 39.06 -5.11 -24.31
CA ASP A 751 39.93 -4.20 -23.53
C ASP A 751 39.13 -3.29 -22.57
N LEU A 752 37.84 -3.06 -22.85
CA LEU A 752 36.97 -2.17 -22.08
C LEU A 752 36.14 -2.90 -21.02
N LEU A 753 35.75 -4.14 -21.30
CA LEU A 753 34.75 -4.90 -20.54
C LEU A 753 35.33 -6.11 -19.80
N GLU A 754 34.62 -6.56 -18.78
CA GLU A 754 34.82 -7.87 -18.15
C GLU A 754 34.26 -9.00 -19.03
N ASP A 755 34.70 -10.24 -18.76
CA ASP A 755 34.20 -11.43 -19.45
C ASP A 755 32.77 -11.77 -18.97
N GLY A 756 31.81 -11.77 -19.90
CA GLY A 756 30.41 -12.11 -19.62
C GLY A 756 29.59 -10.98 -18.98
N VAL A 757 28.52 -11.36 -18.27
CA VAL A 757 27.53 -10.43 -17.69
C VAL A 757 27.28 -10.80 -16.23
N ARG A 758 27.37 -9.81 -15.33
CA ARG A 758 27.07 -9.97 -13.90
C ARG A 758 25.56 -10.11 -13.68
N GLY A 759 25.12 -10.92 -12.72
CA GLY A 759 23.71 -11.07 -12.35
C GLY A 759 22.97 -12.17 -13.11
N ARG A 760 21.62 -12.11 -13.13
CA ARG A 760 20.76 -13.05 -13.86
C ARG A 760 19.33 -12.53 -14.02
N GLY A 761 18.57 -13.13 -14.94
CA GLY A 761 17.20 -12.71 -15.22
C GLY A 761 17.17 -11.29 -15.79
N LEU A 762 16.41 -10.38 -15.16
CA LEU A 762 16.34 -8.96 -15.52
C LEU A 762 17.00 -8.06 -14.47
N ILE A 763 17.98 -8.57 -13.71
CA ILE A 763 18.94 -7.76 -12.93
C ILE A 763 20.35 -8.09 -13.39
N LEU A 764 20.89 -7.23 -14.25
CA LEU A 764 22.13 -7.46 -14.97
C LEU A 764 23.11 -6.29 -14.81
N GLY A 765 24.40 -6.60 -14.77
CA GLY A 765 25.50 -5.64 -14.72
C GLY A 765 26.51 -5.93 -15.82
N LEU A 766 26.76 -4.95 -16.67
CA LEU A 766 27.87 -4.97 -17.62
C LEU A 766 29.09 -4.35 -16.94
N GLY A 767 30.08 -5.18 -16.60
CA GLY A 767 31.29 -4.76 -15.89
C GLY A 767 32.34 -4.16 -16.82
N PHE A 768 33.03 -3.12 -16.37
CA PHE A 768 34.07 -2.40 -17.10
C PHE A 768 35.41 -2.50 -16.37
N LYS A 769 36.50 -2.66 -17.15
CA LYS A 769 37.87 -2.72 -16.63
C LYS A 769 38.38 -1.37 -16.10
N ASN A 770 37.75 -0.26 -16.49
CA ASN A 770 37.98 1.08 -15.91
C ASN A 770 36.71 1.60 -15.23
N VAL A 771 36.84 2.04 -13.97
CA VAL A 771 35.79 2.62 -13.13
C VAL A 771 35.19 3.94 -13.65
N GLU A 772 35.86 4.63 -14.57
CA GLU A 772 35.35 5.88 -15.15
C GLU A 772 34.33 5.63 -16.28
N HIS A 773 34.48 4.52 -17.02
CA HIS A 773 33.69 4.22 -18.22
C HIS A 773 32.18 4.06 -17.96
N PRO A 774 31.70 3.41 -16.87
CA PRO A 774 30.26 3.27 -16.62
C PRO A 774 29.51 4.60 -16.53
N GLY A 775 30.12 5.62 -15.93
CA GLY A 775 29.53 6.96 -15.84
C GLY A 775 29.41 7.65 -17.20
N GLN A 776 30.44 7.49 -18.04
CA GLN A 776 30.49 8.02 -19.40
C GLN A 776 29.45 7.32 -20.30
N VAL A 777 29.35 5.98 -20.23
CA VAL A 777 28.36 5.20 -20.99
C VAL A 777 26.93 5.52 -20.56
N VAL A 778 26.65 5.68 -19.26
CA VAL A 778 25.32 6.10 -18.78
C VAL A 778 24.95 7.51 -19.28
N ALA A 779 25.92 8.44 -19.32
CA ALA A 779 25.68 9.77 -19.89
C ALA A 779 25.40 9.72 -21.39
N MET A 780 26.21 8.98 -22.16
CA MET A 780 26.02 8.82 -23.61
C MET A 780 24.73 8.09 -23.97
N ALA A 781 24.37 7.03 -23.23
CA ALA A 781 23.12 6.29 -23.43
C ALA A 781 21.89 7.21 -23.25
N ARG A 782 21.91 8.07 -22.23
CA ARG A 782 20.87 9.07 -21.97
C ARG A 782 20.70 10.04 -23.14
N GLU A 783 21.80 10.54 -23.69
CA GLU A 783 21.82 11.39 -24.90
C GLU A 783 21.32 10.67 -26.17
N ARG A 784 21.08 9.37 -26.13
CA ARG A 784 20.58 8.54 -27.25
C ARG A 784 19.19 7.97 -27.00
N GLY A 785 18.52 8.39 -25.92
CA GLY A 785 17.18 7.94 -25.57
C GLY A 785 17.13 6.65 -24.75
N LEU A 786 18.18 6.32 -23.99
CA LEU A 786 18.22 5.14 -23.11
C LEU A 786 18.55 5.54 -21.66
N PHE A 787 17.69 5.16 -20.71
CA PHE A 787 17.99 5.23 -19.28
C PHE A 787 18.52 3.88 -18.78
N VAL A 788 19.81 3.84 -18.48
CA VAL A 788 20.49 2.82 -17.69
C VAL A 788 21.08 3.46 -16.43
N LEU A 789 21.49 2.65 -15.46
CA LEU A 789 22.07 3.12 -14.20
C LEU A 789 23.55 2.72 -14.09
N THR A 790 24.27 3.25 -13.12
CA THR A 790 25.48 2.60 -12.61
C THR A 790 25.13 1.63 -11.47
N ALA A 791 26.03 0.71 -11.16
CA ALA A 791 26.10 -0.04 -9.91
C ALA A 791 27.57 -0.25 -9.51
N GLY A 792 27.84 -0.38 -8.22
CA GLY A 792 29.20 -0.53 -7.71
C GLY A 792 30.08 0.69 -8.04
N LYS A 793 31.29 0.41 -8.52
CA LYS A 793 32.24 1.43 -9.04
C LYS A 793 32.47 1.31 -10.54
N ASP A 794 31.97 0.24 -11.15
CA ASP A 794 32.58 -0.43 -12.29
C ASP A 794 31.55 -1.05 -13.25
N ALA A 795 30.25 -1.02 -12.93
CA ALA A 795 29.20 -1.64 -13.75
C ALA A 795 28.14 -0.66 -14.25
N VAL A 796 27.71 -0.84 -15.51
CA VAL A 796 26.43 -0.33 -16.02
C VAL A 796 25.34 -1.34 -15.67
N ARG A 797 24.31 -0.88 -14.97
CA ARG A 797 23.19 -1.70 -14.45
C ARG A 797 21.96 -1.58 -15.34
N LEU A 798 21.43 -2.74 -15.71
CA LEU A 798 20.21 -2.92 -16.50
C LEU A 798 19.16 -3.64 -15.64
N VAL A 799 18.04 -2.96 -15.38
CA VAL A 799 16.91 -3.44 -14.56
C VAL A 799 15.55 -3.01 -15.16
N PRO A 800 15.23 -3.40 -16.41
CA PRO A 800 14.03 -2.95 -17.14
C PRO A 800 12.71 -3.40 -16.51
N SER A 801 11.57 -2.98 -17.05
CA SER A 801 10.27 -3.55 -16.68
C SER A 801 10.23 -5.07 -16.96
N LEU A 802 9.50 -5.86 -16.16
CA LEU A 802 9.45 -7.33 -16.34
C LEU A 802 8.69 -7.73 -17.62
N ASN A 803 7.83 -6.85 -18.13
CA ASN A 803 7.13 -6.98 -19.41
C ASN A 803 7.88 -6.34 -20.59
N VAL A 804 9.19 -6.08 -20.46
CA VAL A 804 10.06 -5.65 -21.57
C VAL A 804 9.97 -6.64 -22.75
N ARG A 805 10.11 -6.14 -23.98
CA ARG A 805 10.05 -6.94 -25.21
C ARG A 805 11.39 -7.01 -25.93
N LYS A 806 11.53 -7.90 -26.91
CA LYS A 806 12.79 -8.11 -27.64
C LYS A 806 13.21 -6.85 -28.41
N GLU A 807 12.27 -6.18 -29.06
CA GLU A 807 12.53 -4.91 -29.78
C GLU A 807 13.07 -3.80 -28.86
N GLU A 808 12.75 -3.86 -27.56
CA GLU A 808 13.25 -2.92 -26.54
C GLU A 808 14.63 -3.35 -26.01
N VAL A 809 14.88 -4.66 -25.90
CA VAL A 809 16.22 -5.21 -25.69
C VAL A 809 17.15 -4.81 -26.85
N ASP A 810 16.70 -4.93 -28.09
CA ASP A 810 17.49 -4.59 -29.28
C ASP A 810 17.88 -3.11 -29.27
N PHE A 811 16.92 -2.19 -29.14
CA PHE A 811 17.22 -0.75 -28.99
C PHE A 811 18.19 -0.47 -27.84
N CYS A 812 18.00 -1.13 -26.68
CA CYS A 812 18.87 -0.93 -25.53
C CYS A 812 20.32 -1.35 -25.81
N VAL A 813 20.54 -2.55 -26.35
CA VAL A 813 21.90 -3.07 -26.54
C VAL A 813 22.58 -2.42 -27.74
N ASP A 814 21.85 -2.13 -28.83
CA ASP A 814 22.38 -1.35 -29.96
C ASP A 814 22.86 0.05 -29.54
N VAL A 815 22.14 0.73 -28.63
CA VAL A 815 22.58 2.02 -28.06
C VAL A 815 23.84 1.85 -27.22
N LEU A 816 23.94 0.78 -26.42
CA LEU A 816 25.13 0.51 -25.61
C LEU A 816 26.36 0.17 -26.48
N GLU A 817 26.20 -0.66 -27.51
CA GLU A 817 27.24 -0.97 -28.50
C GLU A 817 27.78 0.32 -29.15
N SER A 818 26.89 1.22 -29.60
CA SER A 818 27.25 2.55 -30.13
C SER A 818 27.82 3.54 -29.11
N CYS A 819 27.69 3.28 -27.80
CA CYS A 819 28.34 4.07 -26.75
C CYS A 819 29.69 3.51 -26.33
N ILE A 820 29.85 2.18 -26.32
CA ILE A 820 31.09 1.51 -25.92
C ILE A 820 32.13 1.60 -27.03
N GLY A 821 31.72 1.46 -28.30
CA GLY A 821 32.55 1.75 -29.49
C GLY A 821 32.87 3.23 -29.73
N LYS A 822 32.80 4.06 -28.67
CA LYS A 822 33.19 5.47 -28.62
C LYS A 822 34.14 5.81 -27.46
N LEU A 823 34.45 4.83 -26.62
CA LEU A 823 35.52 4.87 -25.62
C LEU A 823 36.85 4.48 -26.30
#